data_AF-A0A7C2EM63-F1
#
_entry.id   AF-A0A7C2EM63-F1
#
_cell.length_a   1.000
_cell.length_b   1.000
_cell.length_c   1.000
_cell.angle_alpha   90.00
_cell.angle_beta   90.00
_cell.angle_gamma   90.00
#
_symmetry.space_group_name_H-M   'P 1'
#
loop_
_entity.id
_entity.type
_entity.pdbx_description
1 polymer ?
#
loop_
_entity_poly.entity_id
_entity_poly.type
_entity_poly.pdbx_seq_one_letter_code
_entity_poly.pdbx_strand_id
1 'polypeptide(L)'
;MRDALSRAIVAMLLGLAIHPAIINGQSAADQAEIKRIVEQLFASLARENMEGVAACWSERSPYLDNFKKSTQIYFDAFAVMQFDNLRFIDWKIEGELVTTRVQFAWASRPNAEDKIERHDMVWRVQFVKEERWKWWRRITVASASAVSLFAQIKPEERAKSFVRLRNHYIESARQKRYDDAIAMNDLLLETAESLGEKAILAQTWEERGTIFSDQSRDAEALECYQHAVPLFHELNDRVGESTTLLRIGIILATSNQPRQALAAFNSSLKLFQELGNDRGTVEAMYGIAEILRVQGSLSEPLKTFQEALQIAKRMPDREPEAKILSSIGLVFIGQGRYADALQAFEDGLKIAKKIDYRLIQARCFCNLGELYLNSGRTVEARQNLEDCLKLQVELQDKKGEAVALTNTARLLIGMGDNIGASNYFEDSLKAATESGDKSVKAKVLADIGIFKLRLRDYDAALENFEQSLHIYKELDNLGGKSSTLGNIALIYLTKGEQDKALDTFKQSLAIAERMGDRQGAMMVHHNIGGIYSSTKRWREAAESYRKSIEMVEMMRQDAREPSIQIDLFKQYTSAYHGLVESLIELGSDQSEVFATVERAKARALVEMLDGGRVNVFKAMTEDERQEERRLDQNISALAAQLSEFLFSQRGKREVRTVEVKELPFSISVEELAGPTYKQAMSLRGQLDKARVEYEAFRRRMYLAHPELQTRRPRFDPVTFDQLNKSLFASEPNLCLLSYLVDDNETILLALTAGKDSDSPVKLAIYRLPVKRKDLLDRVEEFRRKCGASDRLTARSQRSEPERTASLQGYQPAARALHQALLAPVENELAGKTHVVIIPDQVLNNLPFHA
;
A
#
# COMPACT_ATOMS: atom_id res chain seq x y z
N MET A 1 1.79 -46.58 -32.01
CA MET A 1 2.75 -47.71 -32.04
C MET A 1 4.18 -47.31 -31.64
N ARG A 2 4.81 -46.25 -32.17
CA ARG A 2 6.16 -45.82 -31.72
C ARG A 2 6.25 -45.17 -30.32
N ASP A 3 5.16 -44.61 -29.77
CA ASP A 3 5.18 -43.97 -28.43
C ASP A 3 5.07 -44.99 -27.27
N ALA A 4 4.51 -46.17 -27.56
CA ALA A 4 4.56 -47.33 -26.67
C ALA A 4 5.97 -47.95 -26.66
N LEU A 5 6.69 -47.87 -27.79
CA LEU A 5 8.07 -48.35 -27.94
C LEU A 5 9.04 -47.53 -27.08
N SER A 6 8.91 -46.20 -27.01
CA SER A 6 9.79 -45.33 -26.21
C SER A 6 9.65 -45.56 -24.69
N ARG A 7 8.42 -45.82 -24.22
CA ARG A 7 8.12 -46.14 -22.82
C ARG A 7 8.45 -47.60 -22.49
N ALA A 8 8.28 -48.50 -23.46
CA ALA A 8 8.71 -49.90 -23.40
C ALA A 8 10.24 -50.02 -23.32
N ILE A 9 10.98 -49.29 -24.15
CA ILE A 9 12.45 -49.21 -24.14
C ILE A 9 12.92 -48.73 -22.75
N VAL A 10 12.31 -47.66 -22.22
CA VAL A 10 12.61 -47.16 -20.86
C VAL A 10 12.35 -48.17 -19.74
N ALA A 11 11.33 -49.01 -19.84
CA ALA A 11 11.04 -50.05 -18.85
C ALA A 11 11.91 -51.31 -19.02
N MET A 12 12.33 -51.60 -20.26
CA MET A 12 13.06 -52.82 -20.63
C MET A 12 14.57 -52.75 -20.36
N LEU A 13 15.13 -51.54 -20.39
CA LEU A 13 16.56 -51.26 -20.17
C LEU A 13 16.98 -51.22 -18.70
N LEU A 14 16.01 -51.24 -17.79
CA LEU A 14 16.22 -51.51 -16.37
C LEU A 14 16.50 -53.00 -16.11
N GLY A 15 16.42 -53.85 -17.15
CA GLY A 15 16.14 -55.27 -16.99
C GLY A 15 17.03 -56.30 -17.70
N LEU A 16 18.08 -56.00 -18.50
CA LEU A 16 18.87 -57.07 -19.17
C LEU A 16 20.40 -56.86 -19.30
N ALA A 17 21.14 -57.96 -19.00
CA ALA A 17 22.58 -58.31 -19.11
C ALA A 17 23.67 -57.66 -18.20
N ILE A 18 24.16 -58.46 -17.24
CA ILE A 18 25.34 -58.24 -16.38
C ILE A 18 26.61 -58.75 -17.08
N HIS A 19 27.67 -57.94 -17.18
CA HIS A 19 29.05 -58.39 -17.35
C HIS A 19 29.85 -58.11 -16.06
N PRO A 20 30.70 -59.02 -15.54
CA PRO A 20 31.31 -58.93 -14.19
C PRO A 20 32.29 -57.78 -13.91
N ALA A 21 32.49 -56.80 -14.79
CA ALA A 21 33.68 -55.92 -14.77
C ALA A 21 33.47 -54.52 -14.15
N ILE A 22 32.39 -54.28 -13.40
CA ILE A 22 31.77 -52.93 -13.37
C ILE A 22 31.65 -52.26 -11.97
N ILE A 23 32.36 -52.71 -10.93
CA ILE A 23 32.15 -52.10 -9.59
C ILE A 23 33.46 -51.76 -8.89
N ASN A 24 33.93 -50.53 -9.11
CA ASN A 24 35.13 -49.97 -8.45
C ASN A 24 34.75 -48.93 -7.38
N GLY A 25 34.59 -49.38 -6.13
CA GLY A 25 34.44 -48.61 -4.87
C GLY A 25 33.33 -49.16 -3.94
N GLN A 26 33.32 -49.00 -2.60
CA GLN A 26 34.39 -49.17 -1.59
C GLN A 26 34.10 -50.35 -0.61
N SER A 27 32.94 -51.03 -0.66
CA SER A 27 32.65 -52.22 0.18
C SER A 27 32.06 -53.36 -0.67
N ALA A 28 32.70 -54.53 -0.64
CA ALA A 28 32.26 -55.70 -1.42
C ALA A 28 30.83 -56.15 -1.07
N ALA A 29 30.36 -55.85 0.15
CA ALA A 29 29.03 -56.19 0.61
C ALA A 29 27.94 -55.35 -0.07
N ASP A 30 28.14 -54.03 -0.21
CA ASP A 30 27.19 -53.15 -0.90
C ASP A 30 27.14 -53.47 -2.40
N GLN A 31 28.29 -53.83 -3.00
CA GLN A 31 28.37 -54.25 -4.40
C GLN A 31 27.61 -55.56 -4.65
N ALA A 32 27.76 -56.55 -3.77
CA ALA A 32 27.06 -57.82 -3.84
C ALA A 32 25.55 -57.64 -3.69
N GLU A 33 25.12 -56.76 -2.78
CA GLU A 33 23.70 -56.52 -2.53
C GLU A 33 23.04 -55.76 -3.68
N ILE A 34 23.68 -54.71 -4.22
CA ILE A 34 23.19 -53.99 -5.40
C ILE A 34 23.10 -54.93 -6.61
N LYS A 35 24.11 -55.77 -6.82
CA LYS A 35 24.08 -56.82 -7.85
C LYS A 35 22.91 -57.78 -7.63
N ARG A 36 22.67 -58.22 -6.40
CA ARG A 36 21.55 -59.10 -6.04
C ARG A 36 20.20 -58.46 -6.33
N ILE A 37 20.03 -57.17 -6.07
CA ILE A 37 18.79 -56.42 -6.35
C ILE A 37 18.55 -56.33 -7.86
N VAL A 38 19.59 -56.08 -8.65
CA VAL A 38 19.53 -56.09 -10.11
C VAL A 38 19.15 -57.48 -10.61
N GLU A 39 19.79 -58.54 -10.11
CA GLU A 39 19.46 -59.92 -10.48
C GLU A 39 18.01 -60.31 -10.10
N GLN A 40 17.54 -59.88 -8.92
CA GLN A 40 16.19 -60.14 -8.43
C GLN A 40 15.11 -59.45 -9.29
N LEU A 41 15.38 -58.21 -9.70
CA LEU A 41 14.52 -57.47 -10.62
C LEU A 41 14.37 -58.23 -11.94
N PHE A 42 15.48 -58.72 -12.50
CA PHE A 42 15.49 -59.40 -13.79
C PHE A 42 14.81 -60.76 -13.73
N ALA A 43 15.04 -61.51 -12.65
CA ALA A 43 14.33 -62.76 -12.40
C ALA A 43 12.81 -62.55 -12.28
N SER A 44 12.38 -61.41 -11.74
CA SER A 44 10.97 -61.05 -11.63
C SER A 44 10.40 -60.61 -12.98
N LEU A 45 11.13 -59.79 -13.75
CA LEU A 45 10.76 -59.38 -15.11
C LEU A 45 10.63 -60.57 -16.06
N ALA A 46 11.59 -61.50 -16.05
CA ALA A 46 11.58 -62.70 -16.90
C ALA A 46 10.42 -63.67 -16.61
N ARG A 47 9.78 -63.54 -15.44
CA ARG A 47 8.62 -64.33 -15.03
C ARG A 47 7.31 -63.54 -15.11
N GLU A 48 7.34 -62.35 -15.68
CA GLU A 48 6.20 -61.42 -15.72
C GLU A 48 5.62 -61.10 -14.33
N ASN A 49 6.47 -61.14 -13.30
CA ASN A 49 6.07 -60.92 -11.91
C ASN A 49 6.14 -59.43 -11.53
N MET A 50 5.02 -58.73 -11.72
CA MET A 50 4.88 -57.32 -11.33
C MET A 50 5.21 -57.07 -9.85
N GLU A 51 4.74 -57.91 -8.94
CA GLU A 51 4.95 -57.70 -7.50
C GLU A 51 6.44 -57.79 -7.14
N GLY A 52 7.16 -58.73 -7.75
CA GLY A 52 8.60 -58.86 -7.60
C GLY A 52 9.38 -57.67 -8.15
N VAL A 53 8.90 -57.06 -9.25
CA VAL A 53 9.47 -55.85 -9.84
C VAL A 53 9.24 -54.63 -8.95
N ALA A 54 8.02 -54.48 -8.44
CA ALA A 54 7.66 -53.38 -7.56
C ALA A 54 8.44 -53.42 -6.22
N ALA A 55 8.74 -54.60 -5.70
CA ALA A 55 9.47 -54.78 -4.44
C ALA A 55 10.94 -54.29 -4.48
N CYS A 56 11.54 -54.14 -5.66
CA CYS A 56 12.89 -53.61 -5.84
C CYS A 56 12.95 -52.07 -5.74
N TRP A 57 11.79 -51.41 -5.82
CA TRP A 57 11.67 -49.97 -5.75
C TRP A 57 11.48 -49.51 -4.29
N SER A 58 12.09 -48.39 -3.92
CA SER A 58 11.97 -47.84 -2.56
C SER A 58 10.54 -47.39 -2.30
N GLU A 59 10.02 -47.71 -1.12
CA GLU A 59 8.67 -47.30 -0.69
C GLU A 59 8.61 -45.80 -0.41
N ARG A 60 9.74 -45.20 -0.04
CA ARG A 60 9.85 -43.76 0.12
C ARG A 60 9.84 -43.02 -1.23
N SER A 61 9.95 -43.73 -2.36
CA SER A 61 10.09 -43.11 -3.68
C SER A 61 8.81 -42.37 -4.07
N PRO A 62 8.92 -41.09 -4.48
CA PRO A 62 7.75 -40.32 -4.93
C PRO A 62 7.16 -40.84 -6.26
N TYR A 63 7.81 -41.79 -6.94
CA TYR A 63 7.41 -42.28 -8.27
C TYR A 63 6.91 -43.73 -8.29
N LEU A 64 6.80 -44.39 -7.13
CA LEU A 64 6.47 -45.81 -7.02
C LEU A 64 5.14 -46.17 -7.70
N ASP A 65 4.09 -45.39 -7.49
CA ASP A 65 2.76 -45.69 -8.04
C ASP A 65 2.69 -45.51 -9.56
N ASN A 66 3.37 -44.51 -10.09
CA ASN A 66 3.47 -44.29 -11.54
C ASN A 66 4.31 -45.39 -12.20
N PHE A 67 5.37 -45.84 -11.53
CA PHE A 67 6.18 -46.97 -11.97
C PHE A 67 5.36 -48.27 -12.04
N LYS A 68 4.59 -48.59 -10.99
CA LYS A 68 3.68 -49.75 -10.98
C LYS A 68 2.70 -49.71 -12.15
N LYS A 69 1.99 -48.59 -12.34
CA LYS A 69 1.01 -48.42 -13.45
C LYS A 69 1.65 -48.58 -14.83
N SER A 70 2.83 -48.00 -15.03
CA SER A 70 3.54 -48.08 -16.31
C SER A 70 4.05 -49.49 -16.61
N THR A 71 4.47 -50.22 -15.57
CA THR A 71 4.94 -51.61 -15.67
C THR A 71 3.79 -52.56 -16.01
N GLN A 72 2.56 -52.31 -15.52
CA GLN A 72 1.38 -53.12 -15.84
C GLN A 72 1.06 -53.05 -17.34
N ILE A 73 0.93 -51.84 -17.86
CA ILE A 73 0.60 -51.57 -19.26
C ILE A 73 1.63 -52.21 -20.21
N TYR A 74 2.87 -52.36 -19.75
CA TYR A 74 3.97 -52.91 -20.51
C TYR A 74 3.93 -54.44 -20.62
N PHE A 75 3.68 -55.16 -19.51
CA PHE A 75 3.51 -56.61 -19.54
C PHE A 75 2.34 -57.04 -20.43
N ASP A 76 1.30 -56.21 -20.47
CA ASP A 76 0.12 -56.49 -21.28
C ASP A 76 0.36 -56.31 -22.81
N ALA A 77 1.50 -55.76 -23.26
CA ALA A 77 1.65 -55.23 -24.63
C ALA A 77 2.75 -55.84 -25.54
N PHE A 78 3.75 -56.59 -25.05
CA PHE A 78 4.90 -57.00 -25.90
C PHE A 78 5.47 -58.40 -25.59
N ALA A 79 5.66 -59.25 -26.62
CA ALA A 79 5.96 -60.68 -26.45
C ALA A 79 7.43 -61.13 -26.63
N VAL A 80 8.35 -60.39 -27.28
CA VAL A 80 9.79 -60.80 -27.38
C VAL A 80 10.72 -59.60 -27.62
N MET A 81 11.78 -59.41 -26.80
CA MET A 81 12.96 -58.58 -27.12
C MET A 81 14.26 -59.15 -26.50
N GLN A 82 15.42 -58.81 -27.07
CA GLN A 82 16.75 -59.32 -26.71
C GLN A 82 17.79 -58.18 -26.67
N PHE A 83 18.67 -58.16 -25.66
CA PHE A 83 19.68 -57.12 -25.43
C PHE A 83 21.03 -57.76 -25.17
N ASP A 84 22.08 -57.26 -25.83
CA ASP A 84 23.37 -57.95 -25.84
C ASP A 84 24.46 -57.24 -25.02
N ASN A 85 24.34 -55.95 -24.65
CA ASN A 85 25.44 -55.23 -23.96
C ASN A 85 24.98 -54.08 -23.04
N LEU A 86 25.14 -54.19 -21.71
CA LEU A 86 24.88 -53.13 -20.71
C LEU A 86 26.07 -52.93 -19.75
N ARG A 87 26.30 -51.68 -19.32
CA ARG A 87 27.41 -51.25 -18.48
C ARG A 87 27.00 -50.12 -17.53
N PHE A 88 27.27 -50.26 -16.23
CA PHE A 88 27.24 -49.14 -15.28
C PHE A 88 28.62 -48.46 -15.22
N ILE A 89 28.69 -47.16 -15.06
CA ILE A 89 29.93 -46.38 -15.00
C ILE A 89 29.76 -45.21 -14.03
N ASP A 90 30.86 -44.68 -13.49
CA ASP A 90 30.86 -43.46 -12.67
C ASP A 90 29.96 -43.51 -11.43
N TRP A 91 30.25 -44.47 -10.55
CA TRP A 91 29.60 -44.61 -9.25
C TRP A 91 30.07 -43.51 -8.28
N LYS A 92 29.12 -42.88 -7.59
CA LYS A 92 29.35 -41.90 -6.52
C LYS A 92 28.48 -42.26 -5.32
N ILE A 93 29.09 -42.37 -4.14
CA ILE A 93 28.41 -42.73 -2.89
C ILE A 93 28.48 -41.53 -1.94
N GLU A 94 27.33 -41.07 -1.48
CA GLU A 94 27.18 -39.95 -0.54
C GLU A 94 26.18 -40.36 0.54
N GLY A 95 26.69 -40.92 1.65
CA GLY A 95 25.85 -41.43 2.75
C GLY A 95 24.94 -42.58 2.31
N GLU A 96 23.62 -42.41 2.46
CA GLU A 96 22.61 -43.38 2.04
C GLU A 96 22.25 -43.28 0.55
N LEU A 97 22.87 -42.37 -0.22
CA LEU A 97 22.58 -42.17 -1.64
C LEU A 97 23.73 -42.65 -2.52
N VAL A 98 23.43 -43.45 -3.53
CA VAL A 98 24.37 -43.85 -4.58
C VAL A 98 23.86 -43.36 -5.93
N THR A 99 24.72 -42.67 -6.67
CA THR A 99 24.44 -42.24 -8.05
C THR A 99 25.38 -42.93 -9.02
N THR A 100 24.88 -43.40 -10.15
CA THR A 100 25.69 -44.02 -11.21
C THR A 100 25.15 -43.72 -12.59
N ARG A 101 26.02 -43.81 -13.60
CA ARG A 101 25.63 -43.76 -15.01
C ARG A 101 25.44 -45.16 -15.59
N VAL A 102 24.47 -45.36 -16.47
CA VAL A 102 24.17 -46.66 -17.10
C VAL A 102 24.20 -46.51 -18.61
N GLN A 103 25.17 -47.14 -19.27
CA GLN A 103 25.32 -47.23 -20.71
C GLN A 103 24.88 -48.60 -21.22
N PHE A 104 24.08 -48.69 -22.29
CA PHE A 104 23.83 -49.98 -22.96
C PHE A 104 23.63 -49.81 -24.45
N ALA A 105 23.98 -50.87 -25.19
CA ALA A 105 23.76 -51.01 -26.62
C ALA A 105 22.62 -51.99 -26.89
N TRP A 106 21.63 -51.56 -27.65
CA TRP A 106 20.53 -52.42 -28.10
C TRP A 106 20.50 -52.51 -29.62
N ALA A 107 20.02 -53.64 -30.13
CA ALA A 107 19.81 -53.90 -31.55
C ALA A 107 18.31 -53.88 -31.83
N SER A 108 17.85 -52.95 -32.67
CA SER A 108 16.48 -53.01 -33.20
C SER A 108 16.44 -53.93 -34.43
N ARG A 109 15.38 -54.73 -34.61
CA ARG A 109 15.17 -55.44 -35.88
C ARG A 109 14.69 -54.45 -36.95
N PRO A 110 15.29 -54.41 -38.14
CA PRO A 110 14.85 -53.52 -39.21
C PRO A 110 13.62 -54.08 -39.92
N ASN A 111 12.79 -53.20 -40.47
CA ASN A 111 11.91 -53.56 -41.58
C ASN A 111 12.76 -54.06 -42.75
N ALA A 112 12.38 -55.23 -43.30
CA ALA A 112 12.65 -55.83 -44.63
C ALA A 112 14.03 -55.73 -45.32
N GLU A 113 14.98 -54.88 -44.93
CA GLU A 113 16.32 -54.79 -45.51
C GLU A 113 17.39 -54.75 -44.40
N ASP A 114 18.25 -55.75 -44.41
CA ASP A 114 19.17 -56.14 -43.34
C ASP A 114 20.29 -55.11 -43.08
N LYS A 115 20.11 -54.27 -42.06
CA LYS A 115 21.19 -53.78 -41.18
C LYS A 115 20.71 -53.69 -39.73
N ILE A 116 21.45 -54.32 -38.82
CA ILE A 116 21.25 -54.17 -37.37
C ILE A 116 21.83 -52.80 -36.97
N GLU A 117 20.97 -51.86 -36.59
CA GLU A 117 21.42 -50.60 -35.98
C GLU A 117 21.66 -50.81 -34.47
N ARG A 118 22.86 -50.46 -34.03
CA ARG A 118 23.24 -50.47 -32.61
C ARG A 118 23.16 -49.05 -32.07
N HIS A 119 22.45 -48.85 -30.96
CA HIS A 119 22.31 -47.54 -30.33
C HIS A 119 22.78 -47.57 -28.87
N ASP A 120 23.62 -46.61 -28.48
CA ASP A 120 24.10 -46.45 -27.10
C ASP A 120 23.26 -45.42 -26.34
N MET A 121 22.61 -45.81 -25.25
CA MET A 121 21.88 -44.90 -24.35
C MET A 121 22.57 -44.79 -23.00
N VAL A 122 22.55 -43.61 -22.37
CA VAL A 122 23.19 -43.31 -21.09
C VAL A 122 22.17 -42.74 -20.11
N TRP A 123 22.00 -43.32 -18.92
CA TRP A 123 21.12 -42.80 -17.86
C TRP A 123 21.86 -42.45 -16.59
N ARG A 124 21.26 -41.63 -15.72
CA ARG A 124 21.71 -41.46 -14.34
C ARG A 124 20.68 -42.05 -13.39
N VAL A 125 21.09 -43.01 -12.56
CA VAL A 125 20.21 -43.71 -11.62
C VAL A 125 20.66 -43.42 -10.19
N GLN A 126 19.69 -43.23 -9.29
CA GLN A 126 19.93 -43.07 -7.86
C GLN A 126 19.35 -44.25 -7.07
N PHE A 127 20.15 -44.76 -6.14
CA PHE A 127 19.77 -45.77 -5.15
C PHE A 127 19.80 -45.17 -3.75
N VAL A 128 18.87 -45.58 -2.90
CA VAL A 128 18.83 -45.20 -1.49
C VAL A 128 18.99 -46.43 -0.59
N LYS A 129 19.70 -46.30 0.53
CA LYS A 129 19.85 -47.34 1.55
C LYS A 129 18.78 -47.18 2.62
N GLU A 130 17.85 -48.13 2.67
CA GLU A 130 16.91 -48.28 3.79
C GLU A 130 17.40 -49.46 4.64
N GLU A 131 16.66 -50.59 4.67
CA GLU A 131 17.15 -51.87 5.23
C GLU A 131 18.12 -52.58 4.29
N ARG A 132 17.94 -52.36 2.98
CA ARG A 132 18.80 -52.79 1.87
C ARG A 132 18.82 -51.66 0.84
N TRP A 133 19.76 -51.69 -0.10
CA TRP A 133 19.74 -50.75 -1.23
C TRP A 133 18.46 -50.96 -2.06
N LYS A 134 17.80 -49.89 -2.50
CA LYS A 134 16.62 -49.97 -3.38
C LYS A 134 16.65 -48.84 -4.41
N TRP A 135 15.91 -49.01 -5.51
CA TRP A 135 15.76 -47.98 -6.54
C TRP A 135 15.04 -46.76 -5.97
N TRP A 136 15.65 -45.59 -6.09
CA TRP A 136 15.07 -44.35 -5.58
C TRP A 136 14.36 -43.56 -6.67
N ARG A 137 15.12 -43.12 -7.67
CA ARG A 137 14.62 -42.39 -8.84
C ARG A 137 15.58 -42.47 -10.02
N ARG A 138 15.06 -42.25 -11.22
CA ARG A 138 15.82 -42.14 -12.46
C ARG A 138 15.86 -40.69 -12.92
N ILE A 139 17.03 -40.24 -13.37
CA ILE A 139 17.20 -38.99 -14.10
C ILE A 139 17.56 -39.39 -15.54
N THR A 140 16.73 -39.01 -16.50
CA THR A 140 17.00 -39.22 -17.92
C THR A 140 18.16 -38.31 -18.33
N VAL A 141 19.16 -38.87 -19.01
CA VAL A 141 20.25 -38.10 -19.63
C VAL A 141 20.21 -38.45 -21.11
N ALA A 142 20.33 -37.48 -22.02
CA ALA A 142 20.45 -37.81 -23.42
C ALA A 142 21.79 -38.50 -23.67
N SER A 143 21.78 -39.40 -24.63
CA SER A 143 23.00 -39.99 -25.17
C SER A 143 23.21 -39.46 -26.57
N ALA A 144 24.45 -39.43 -27.02
CA ALA A 144 24.81 -39.11 -28.41
C ALA A 144 24.02 -39.97 -29.43
N SER A 145 23.57 -41.17 -29.06
CA SER A 145 22.78 -42.03 -29.96
C SER A 145 21.29 -41.71 -30.01
N ALA A 146 20.70 -41.17 -28.94
CA ALA A 146 19.32 -40.67 -28.99
C ALA A 146 19.24 -39.41 -29.88
N VAL A 147 20.25 -38.54 -29.77
CA VAL A 147 20.45 -37.38 -30.64
C VAL A 147 20.65 -37.81 -32.09
N SER A 148 21.48 -38.81 -32.35
CA SER A 148 21.72 -39.30 -33.72
C SER A 148 20.46 -39.95 -34.34
N LEU A 149 19.65 -40.66 -33.54
CA LEU A 149 18.37 -41.22 -34.00
C LEU A 149 17.37 -40.11 -34.36
N PHE A 150 17.27 -39.06 -33.53
CA PHE A 150 16.42 -37.89 -33.79
C PHE A 150 16.92 -37.05 -34.99
N ALA A 151 18.23 -37.00 -35.21
CA ALA A 151 18.84 -36.37 -36.37
C ALA A 151 18.48 -37.09 -37.68
N GLN A 152 18.26 -38.41 -37.64
CA GLN A 152 17.86 -39.24 -38.79
C GLN A 152 16.36 -39.15 -39.12
N ILE A 153 15.52 -38.65 -38.20
CA ILE A 153 14.08 -38.42 -38.45
C ILE A 153 13.93 -37.22 -39.39
N LYS A 154 13.07 -37.37 -40.41
CA LYS A 154 12.74 -36.29 -41.36
C LYS A 154 12.29 -35.03 -40.58
N PRO A 155 12.68 -33.81 -41.02
CA PRO A 155 12.38 -32.57 -40.29
C PRO A 155 10.91 -32.41 -39.87
N GLU A 156 9.97 -32.79 -40.73
CA GLU A 156 8.53 -32.74 -40.45
C GLU A 156 8.08 -33.70 -39.34
N GLU A 157 8.67 -34.89 -39.25
CA GLU A 157 8.37 -35.86 -38.19
C GLU A 157 9.09 -35.51 -36.88
N ARG A 158 10.26 -34.88 -36.98
CA ARG A 158 11.01 -34.33 -35.85
C ARG A 158 10.21 -33.21 -35.18
N ALA A 159 9.71 -32.26 -35.96
CA ALA A 159 8.82 -31.20 -35.48
C ALA A 159 7.54 -31.74 -34.82
N LYS A 160 6.90 -32.77 -35.42
CA LYS A 160 5.72 -33.43 -34.81
C LYS A 160 6.04 -34.11 -33.48
N SER A 161 7.25 -34.66 -33.34
CA SER A 161 7.69 -35.32 -32.10
C SER A 161 7.97 -34.30 -30.99
N PHE A 162 8.59 -33.16 -31.33
CA PHE A 162 8.75 -32.02 -30.43
C PHE A 162 7.41 -31.44 -29.97
N VAL A 163 6.45 -31.26 -30.88
CA VAL A 163 5.09 -30.79 -30.54
C VAL A 163 4.39 -31.76 -29.58
N ARG A 164 4.57 -33.07 -29.72
CA ARG A 164 3.99 -34.06 -28.78
C ARG A 164 4.63 -34.00 -27.40
N LEU A 165 5.95 -33.92 -27.32
CA LEU A 165 6.67 -33.77 -26.05
C LEU A 165 6.24 -32.49 -25.33
N ARG A 166 6.13 -31.39 -26.08
CA ARG A 166 5.62 -30.10 -25.61
C ARG A 166 4.16 -30.19 -25.12
N ASN A 167 3.27 -30.84 -25.86
CA ASN A 167 1.88 -31.01 -25.43
C ASN A 167 1.79 -31.81 -24.12
N HIS A 168 2.60 -32.86 -23.97
CA HIS A 168 2.67 -33.64 -22.75
C HIS A 168 3.23 -32.83 -21.56
N TYR A 169 4.19 -31.94 -21.84
CA TYR A 169 4.68 -30.95 -20.89
C TYR A 169 3.56 -29.98 -20.45
N ILE A 170 2.83 -29.38 -21.40
CA ILE A 170 1.73 -28.45 -21.11
C ILE A 170 0.65 -29.13 -20.27
N GLU A 171 0.30 -30.38 -20.58
CA GLU A 171 -0.67 -31.16 -19.79
C GLU A 171 -0.18 -31.44 -18.37
N SER A 172 1.11 -31.76 -18.20
CA SER A 172 1.70 -32.06 -16.89
C SER A 172 1.81 -30.79 -16.03
N ALA A 173 2.22 -29.66 -16.62
CA ALA A 173 2.24 -28.35 -15.97
C ALA A 173 0.82 -27.89 -15.56
N ARG A 174 -0.19 -28.07 -16.43
CA ARG A 174 -1.60 -27.78 -16.11
C ARG A 174 -2.12 -28.60 -14.92
N GLN A 175 -1.64 -29.83 -14.76
CA GLN A 175 -1.97 -30.69 -13.63
C GLN A 175 -1.10 -30.42 -12.38
N LYS A 176 -0.29 -29.36 -12.39
CA LYS A 176 0.68 -29.01 -11.33
C LYS A 176 1.69 -30.14 -11.03
N ARG A 177 1.91 -31.06 -11.97
CA ARG A 177 2.96 -32.09 -11.92
C ARG A 177 4.28 -31.48 -12.38
N TYR A 178 4.81 -30.55 -11.58
CA TYR A 178 5.95 -29.72 -11.97
C TYR A 178 7.24 -30.53 -12.15
N ASP A 179 7.46 -31.58 -11.36
CA ASP A 179 8.65 -32.44 -11.52
C ASP A 179 8.65 -33.19 -12.85
N ASP A 180 7.50 -33.69 -13.28
CA ASP A 180 7.33 -34.33 -14.59
C ASP A 180 7.55 -33.32 -15.72
N ALA A 181 7.02 -32.11 -15.56
CA ALA A 181 7.19 -31.04 -16.53
C ALA A 181 8.66 -30.59 -16.65
N ILE A 182 9.38 -30.45 -15.54
CA ILE A 182 10.80 -30.09 -15.52
C ILE A 182 11.66 -31.20 -16.15
N ALA A 183 11.41 -32.47 -15.82
CA ALA A 183 12.15 -33.60 -16.40
C ALA A 183 11.97 -33.71 -17.93
N MET A 184 10.78 -33.38 -18.44
CA MET A 184 10.53 -33.33 -19.88
C MET A 184 11.19 -32.11 -20.54
N ASN A 185 11.25 -30.98 -19.83
CA ASN A 185 11.91 -29.77 -20.28
C ASN A 185 13.45 -29.95 -20.34
N ASP A 186 14.07 -30.64 -19.39
CA ASP A 186 15.49 -31.05 -19.43
C ASP A 186 15.83 -31.85 -20.69
N LEU A 187 14.99 -32.85 -21.02
CA LEU A 187 15.16 -33.66 -22.23
C LEU A 187 15.04 -32.82 -23.51
N LEU A 188 14.07 -31.88 -23.53
CA LEU A 188 13.85 -30.99 -24.67
C LEU A 188 15.03 -30.04 -24.89
N LEU A 189 15.59 -29.46 -23.82
CA LEU A 189 16.76 -28.58 -23.89
C LEU A 189 17.97 -29.33 -24.46
N GLU A 190 18.31 -30.50 -23.90
CA GLU A 190 19.46 -31.29 -24.32
C GLU A 190 19.33 -31.78 -25.77
N THR A 191 18.12 -32.17 -26.18
CA THR A 191 17.83 -32.59 -27.56
C THR A 191 17.88 -31.41 -28.54
N ALA A 192 17.32 -30.25 -28.18
CA ALA A 192 17.34 -29.06 -29.02
C ALA A 192 18.75 -28.48 -29.17
N GLU A 193 19.54 -28.46 -28.10
CA GLU A 193 20.93 -28.00 -28.09
C GLU A 193 21.81 -28.87 -28.99
N SER A 194 21.70 -30.19 -28.83
CA SER A 194 22.50 -31.16 -29.61
C SER A 194 22.15 -31.20 -31.10
N LEU A 195 20.91 -30.85 -31.46
CA LEU A 195 20.45 -30.74 -32.86
C LEU A 195 20.62 -29.32 -33.44
N GLY A 196 21.00 -28.33 -32.64
CA GLY A 196 21.09 -26.93 -33.05
C GLY A 196 19.74 -26.25 -33.33
N GLU A 197 18.63 -26.79 -32.81
CA GLU A 197 17.27 -26.31 -33.04
C GLU A 197 16.95 -25.10 -32.13
N LYS A 198 17.54 -23.94 -32.45
CA LYS A 198 17.50 -22.73 -31.61
C LYS A 198 16.08 -22.24 -31.25
N ALA A 199 15.11 -22.39 -32.15
CA ALA A 199 13.73 -21.99 -31.90
C ALA A 199 13.05 -22.81 -30.80
N ILE A 200 13.34 -24.11 -30.78
CA ILE A 200 12.83 -25.02 -29.76
C ILE A 200 13.55 -24.75 -28.44
N LEU A 201 14.87 -24.51 -28.50
CA LEU A 201 15.67 -24.15 -27.33
C LEU A 201 15.14 -22.88 -26.64
N ALA A 202 14.85 -21.83 -27.41
CA ALA A 202 14.30 -20.56 -26.90
C ALA A 202 12.95 -20.76 -26.19
N GLN A 203 12.02 -21.45 -26.85
CA GLN A 203 10.69 -21.73 -26.29
C GLN A 203 10.76 -22.60 -25.04
N THR A 204 11.63 -23.61 -25.05
CA THR A 204 11.77 -24.54 -23.93
C THR A 204 12.30 -23.82 -22.68
N TRP A 205 13.28 -22.91 -22.84
CA TRP A 205 13.76 -22.05 -21.76
C TRP A 205 12.68 -21.10 -21.21
N GLU A 206 11.87 -20.46 -22.06
CA GLU A 206 10.76 -19.60 -21.62
C GLU A 206 9.69 -20.39 -20.83
N GLU A 207 9.35 -21.57 -21.33
CA GLU A 207 8.39 -22.47 -20.69
C GLU A 207 8.92 -22.95 -19.32
N ARG A 208 10.21 -23.27 -19.22
CA ARG A 208 10.86 -23.61 -17.95
C ARG A 208 10.81 -22.46 -16.95
N GLY A 209 11.13 -21.25 -17.42
CA GLY A 209 11.08 -20.05 -16.60
C GLY A 209 9.67 -19.80 -16.06
N THR A 210 8.65 -20.09 -16.86
CA THR A 210 7.24 -19.98 -16.44
C THR A 210 6.92 -20.92 -15.29
N ILE A 211 7.36 -22.18 -15.34
CA ILE A 211 7.15 -23.13 -14.23
C ILE A 211 7.83 -22.66 -12.95
N PHE A 212 9.10 -22.25 -13.05
CA PHE A 212 9.81 -21.79 -11.87
C PHE A 212 9.13 -20.54 -11.28
N SER A 213 8.62 -19.64 -12.12
CA SER A 213 7.83 -18.50 -11.67
C SER A 213 6.53 -18.93 -10.98
N ASP A 214 5.81 -19.90 -11.52
CA ASP A 214 4.58 -20.46 -10.90
C ASP A 214 4.87 -21.16 -9.56
N GLN A 215 6.10 -21.65 -9.37
CA GLN A 215 6.60 -22.20 -8.10
C GLN A 215 7.19 -21.14 -7.16
N SER A 216 7.12 -19.85 -7.51
CA SER A 216 7.79 -18.75 -6.77
C SER A 216 9.31 -18.91 -6.64
N ARG A 217 9.93 -19.62 -7.58
CA ARG A 217 11.39 -19.83 -7.71
C ARG A 217 11.97 -18.78 -8.67
N ASP A 218 11.84 -17.52 -8.26
CA ASP A 218 12.10 -16.35 -9.11
C ASP A 218 13.53 -16.27 -9.67
N ALA A 219 14.54 -16.72 -8.90
CA ALA A 219 15.93 -16.74 -9.35
C ALA A 219 16.15 -17.70 -10.53
N GLU A 220 15.60 -18.93 -10.43
CA GLU A 220 15.73 -19.95 -11.48
C GLU A 220 14.88 -19.59 -12.69
N ALA A 221 13.72 -18.96 -12.48
CA ALA A 221 12.91 -18.41 -13.56
C ALA A 221 13.66 -17.33 -14.35
N LEU A 222 14.32 -16.41 -13.65
CA LEU A 222 15.10 -15.33 -14.27
C LEU A 222 16.27 -15.88 -15.08
N GLU A 223 16.99 -16.88 -14.57
CA GLU A 223 18.08 -17.57 -15.28
C GLU A 223 17.56 -18.20 -16.59
N CYS A 224 16.44 -18.91 -16.54
CA CYS A 224 15.82 -19.50 -17.72
C CYS A 224 15.45 -18.44 -18.77
N TYR A 225 14.83 -17.33 -18.33
CA TYR A 225 14.47 -16.26 -19.26
C TYR A 225 15.69 -15.54 -19.85
N GLN A 226 16.77 -15.40 -19.08
CA GLN A 226 18.04 -14.84 -19.57
C GLN A 226 18.70 -15.72 -20.64
N HIS A 227 18.47 -17.04 -20.63
CA HIS A 227 18.86 -17.93 -21.72
C HIS A 227 17.93 -17.82 -22.94
N ALA A 228 16.63 -17.59 -22.74
CA ALA A 228 15.65 -17.51 -23.83
C ALA A 228 15.75 -16.22 -24.67
N VAL A 229 15.94 -15.05 -24.04
CA VAL A 229 15.92 -13.75 -24.74
C VAL A 229 16.94 -13.64 -25.89
N PRO A 230 18.23 -14.00 -25.72
CA PRO A 230 19.21 -13.92 -26.81
C PRO A 230 18.88 -14.84 -27.98
N LEU A 231 18.28 -16.01 -27.71
CA LEU A 231 17.86 -16.96 -28.73
C LEU A 231 16.69 -16.40 -29.55
N PHE A 232 15.67 -15.84 -28.89
CA PHE A 232 14.57 -15.17 -29.59
C PHE A 232 15.05 -13.98 -30.43
N HIS A 233 16.00 -13.21 -29.90
CA HIS A 233 16.62 -12.10 -30.62
C HIS A 233 17.34 -12.58 -31.89
N GLU A 234 18.16 -13.63 -31.79
CA GLU A 234 18.89 -14.20 -32.93
C GLU A 234 17.93 -14.75 -34.00
N LEU A 235 16.82 -15.35 -33.58
CA LEU A 235 15.78 -15.87 -34.47
C LEU A 235 14.87 -14.78 -35.06
N ASN A 236 15.04 -13.52 -34.64
CA ASN A 236 14.15 -12.41 -34.94
C ASN A 236 12.67 -12.69 -34.56
N ASP A 237 12.46 -13.53 -33.53
CA ASP A 237 11.14 -13.81 -32.95
C ASP A 237 10.80 -12.72 -31.93
N ARG A 238 10.25 -11.62 -32.44
CA ARG A 238 9.88 -10.45 -31.63
C ARG A 238 8.76 -10.74 -30.64
N VAL A 239 7.90 -11.72 -30.91
CA VAL A 239 6.80 -12.10 -29.99
C VAL A 239 7.40 -12.80 -28.78
N GLY A 240 8.23 -13.82 -28.99
CA GLY A 240 8.92 -14.53 -27.91
C GLY A 240 9.84 -13.61 -27.09
N GLU A 241 10.60 -12.73 -27.76
CA GLU A 241 11.49 -11.75 -27.13
C GLU A 241 10.71 -10.79 -26.21
N SER A 242 9.64 -10.17 -26.73
CA SER A 242 8.84 -9.19 -25.99
C SER A 242 8.09 -9.80 -24.79
N THR A 243 7.50 -10.99 -24.95
CA THR A 243 6.83 -11.72 -23.86
C THR A 243 7.82 -12.14 -22.78
N THR A 244 8.99 -12.64 -23.15
CA THR A 244 10.01 -13.05 -22.18
C THR A 244 10.54 -11.85 -21.39
N LEU A 245 10.80 -10.72 -22.06
CA LEU A 245 11.21 -9.47 -21.41
C LEU A 245 10.13 -8.93 -20.46
N LEU A 246 8.84 -9.07 -20.80
CA LEU A 246 7.73 -8.70 -19.92
C LEU A 246 7.77 -9.52 -18.62
N ARG A 247 7.94 -10.84 -18.73
CA ARG A 247 8.05 -11.75 -17.57
C ARG A 247 9.26 -11.44 -16.70
N ILE A 248 10.42 -11.18 -17.31
CA ILE A 248 11.62 -10.69 -16.61
C ILE A 248 11.30 -9.42 -15.83
N GLY A 249 10.62 -8.44 -16.46
CA GLY A 249 10.20 -7.21 -15.80
C GLY A 249 9.32 -7.44 -14.57
N ILE A 250 8.36 -8.38 -14.66
CA ILE A 250 7.47 -8.74 -13.55
C ILE A 250 8.27 -9.32 -12.37
N ILE A 251 9.15 -10.29 -12.63
CA ILE A 251 9.96 -10.94 -11.58
C ILE A 251 10.93 -9.95 -10.92
N LEU A 252 11.56 -9.09 -11.72
CA LEU A 252 12.47 -8.08 -11.19
C LEU A 252 11.71 -7.04 -10.35
N ALA A 253 10.47 -6.72 -10.72
CA ALA A 253 9.62 -5.82 -9.94
C ALA A 253 9.22 -6.45 -8.59
N THR A 254 8.87 -7.75 -8.55
CA THR A 254 8.57 -8.47 -7.30
C THR A 254 9.81 -8.64 -6.42
N SER A 255 10.98 -8.81 -7.04
CA SER A 255 12.29 -8.92 -6.37
C SER A 255 12.87 -7.57 -5.91
N ASN A 256 12.09 -6.47 -5.97
CA ASN A 256 12.51 -5.12 -5.59
C ASN A 256 13.76 -4.60 -6.33
N GLN A 257 13.88 -4.91 -7.63
CA GLN A 257 14.94 -4.42 -8.51
C GLN A 257 14.40 -3.44 -9.56
N PRO A 258 13.91 -2.25 -9.15
CA PRO A 258 13.08 -1.40 -10.01
C PRO A 258 13.80 -0.87 -11.25
N ARG A 259 15.11 -0.61 -11.17
CA ARG A 259 15.89 -0.13 -12.34
C ARG A 259 15.96 -1.17 -13.46
N GLN A 260 16.24 -2.42 -13.11
CA GLN A 260 16.33 -3.50 -14.09
C GLN A 260 14.94 -3.88 -14.62
N ALA A 261 13.93 -3.88 -13.74
CA ALA A 261 12.55 -4.10 -14.12
C ALA A 261 12.06 -3.05 -15.14
N LEU A 262 12.33 -1.76 -14.90
CA LEU A 262 12.02 -0.68 -15.84
C LEU A 262 12.73 -0.86 -17.19
N ALA A 263 13.99 -1.29 -17.19
CA ALA A 263 14.72 -1.56 -18.43
C ALA A 263 14.06 -2.70 -19.24
N ALA A 264 13.72 -3.80 -18.56
CA ALA A 264 13.03 -4.94 -19.17
C ALA A 264 11.64 -4.56 -19.71
N PHE A 265 10.83 -3.83 -18.93
CA PHE A 265 9.53 -3.36 -19.37
C PHE A 265 9.60 -2.37 -20.54
N ASN A 266 10.53 -1.43 -20.54
CA ASN A 266 10.69 -0.49 -21.66
C ASN A 266 11.11 -1.21 -22.96
N SER A 267 11.96 -2.24 -22.83
CA SER A 267 12.40 -3.04 -23.97
C SER A 267 11.24 -3.87 -24.53
N SER A 268 10.47 -4.51 -23.65
CA SER A 268 9.24 -5.23 -23.98
C SER A 268 8.18 -4.32 -24.63
N LEU A 269 7.95 -3.14 -24.04
CA LEU A 269 6.99 -2.15 -24.53
C LEU A 269 7.28 -1.73 -25.98
N LYS A 270 8.54 -1.41 -26.28
CA LYS A 270 8.96 -1.01 -27.62
C LYS A 270 8.64 -2.10 -28.65
N LEU A 271 8.97 -3.35 -28.34
CA LEU A 271 8.71 -4.49 -29.23
C LEU A 271 7.20 -4.75 -29.41
N PHE A 272 6.40 -4.66 -28.34
CA PHE A 272 4.95 -4.82 -28.46
C PHE A 272 4.29 -3.71 -29.29
N GLN A 273 4.78 -2.48 -29.20
CA GLN A 273 4.32 -1.37 -30.05
C GLN A 273 4.66 -1.61 -31.53
N GLU A 274 5.89 -2.07 -31.83
CA GLU A 274 6.30 -2.44 -33.19
C GLU A 274 5.45 -3.58 -33.77
N LEU A 275 5.01 -4.51 -32.92
CA LEU A 275 4.13 -5.63 -33.28
C LEU A 275 2.65 -5.26 -33.39
N GLY A 276 2.24 -4.05 -32.97
CA GLY A 276 0.82 -3.70 -32.83
C GLY A 276 0.07 -4.55 -31.81
N ASN A 277 0.76 -5.09 -30.80
CA ASN A 277 0.17 -5.90 -29.75
C ASN A 277 -0.31 -5.02 -28.59
N ASP A 278 -1.58 -4.62 -28.65
CA ASP A 278 -2.21 -3.75 -27.65
C ASP A 278 -2.18 -4.33 -26.23
N ARG A 279 -2.43 -5.65 -26.08
CA ARG A 279 -2.42 -6.32 -24.75
C ARG A 279 -1.04 -6.26 -24.12
N GLY A 280 0.00 -6.65 -24.85
CA GLY A 280 1.39 -6.60 -24.36
C GLY A 280 1.86 -5.17 -24.09
N THR A 281 1.48 -4.22 -24.95
CA THR A 281 1.75 -2.79 -24.75
C THR A 281 1.15 -2.30 -23.43
N VAL A 282 -0.13 -2.60 -23.18
CA VAL A 282 -0.82 -2.22 -21.94
C VAL A 282 -0.20 -2.87 -20.71
N GLU A 283 0.17 -4.16 -20.77
CA GLU A 283 0.79 -4.86 -19.64
C GLU A 283 2.18 -4.30 -19.30
N ALA A 284 3.01 -3.99 -20.31
CA ALA A 284 4.31 -3.36 -20.10
C ALA A 284 4.17 -1.93 -19.52
N MET A 285 3.23 -1.13 -20.05
CA MET A 285 2.93 0.20 -19.51
C MET A 285 2.42 0.15 -18.08
N TYR A 286 1.56 -0.81 -17.77
CA TYR A 286 1.07 -1.04 -16.41
C TYR A 286 2.22 -1.36 -15.45
N GLY A 287 3.15 -2.25 -15.85
CA GLY A 287 4.33 -2.58 -15.05
C GLY A 287 5.24 -1.38 -14.78
N ILE A 288 5.50 -0.56 -15.81
CA ILE A 288 6.25 0.69 -15.68
C ILE A 288 5.56 1.63 -14.69
N ALA A 289 4.26 1.87 -14.88
CA ALA A 289 3.49 2.79 -14.07
C ALA A 289 3.40 2.35 -12.60
N GLU A 290 3.27 1.05 -12.31
CA GLU A 290 3.32 0.55 -10.93
C GLU A 290 4.67 0.79 -10.25
N ILE A 291 5.79 0.56 -10.95
CA ILE A 291 7.12 0.86 -10.40
C ILE A 291 7.25 2.34 -10.10
N LEU A 292 6.89 3.21 -11.05
CA LEU A 292 6.97 4.66 -10.87
C LEU A 292 6.07 5.13 -9.71
N ARG A 293 4.89 4.53 -9.54
CA ARG A 293 3.97 4.82 -8.42
C ARG A 293 4.60 4.47 -7.08
N VAL A 294 5.24 3.29 -6.97
CA VAL A 294 5.91 2.85 -5.74
C VAL A 294 7.15 3.72 -5.44
N GLN A 295 7.82 4.23 -6.47
CA GLN A 295 8.95 5.18 -6.30
C GLN A 295 8.52 6.59 -5.87
N GLY A 296 7.22 6.88 -5.75
CA GLY A 296 6.72 8.16 -5.26
C GLY A 296 6.71 9.29 -6.29
N SER A 297 6.90 9.00 -7.58
CA SER A 297 6.69 9.99 -8.64
C SER A 297 5.20 10.33 -8.69
N LEU A 298 4.84 11.59 -8.40
CA LEU A 298 3.42 11.94 -8.28
C LEU A 298 2.72 12.08 -9.63
N SER A 299 3.40 12.41 -10.73
CA SER A 299 2.73 12.79 -11.99
C SER A 299 2.94 11.83 -13.15
N GLU A 300 4.11 11.22 -13.27
CA GLU A 300 4.44 10.29 -14.37
C GLU A 300 3.62 9.00 -14.37
N PRO A 301 3.37 8.33 -13.22
CA PRO A 301 2.57 7.10 -13.20
C PRO A 301 1.16 7.34 -13.73
N LEU A 302 0.54 8.47 -13.34
CA LEU A 302 -0.80 8.81 -13.77
C LEU A 302 -0.88 8.96 -15.29
N LYS A 303 0.11 9.62 -15.90
CA LYS A 303 0.18 9.79 -17.34
C LYS A 303 0.28 8.43 -18.05
N THR A 304 1.20 7.57 -17.62
CA THR A 304 1.39 6.24 -18.22
C THR A 304 0.15 5.36 -18.04
N PHE A 305 -0.49 5.38 -16.86
CA PHE A 305 -1.75 4.67 -16.66
C PHE A 305 -2.88 5.21 -17.53
N GLN A 306 -2.99 6.52 -17.73
CA GLN A 306 -4.02 7.12 -18.57
C GLN A 306 -3.84 6.75 -20.06
N GLU A 307 -2.60 6.72 -20.55
CA GLU A 307 -2.30 6.27 -21.92
C GLU A 307 -2.65 4.77 -22.07
N ALA A 308 -2.24 3.93 -21.12
CA ALA A 308 -2.60 2.50 -21.11
C ALA A 308 -4.12 2.28 -21.03
N LEU A 309 -4.83 3.10 -20.25
CA LEU A 309 -6.29 3.04 -20.12
C LEU A 309 -7.00 3.36 -21.44
N GLN A 310 -6.47 4.29 -22.24
CA GLN A 310 -7.05 4.63 -23.55
C GLN A 310 -6.98 3.45 -24.52
N ILE A 311 -5.88 2.69 -24.50
CA ILE A 311 -5.72 1.47 -25.29
C ILE A 311 -6.67 0.40 -24.75
N ALA A 312 -6.64 0.13 -23.43
CA ALA A 312 -7.48 -0.86 -22.78
C ALA A 312 -8.99 -0.64 -23.03
N LYS A 313 -9.45 0.61 -23.12
CA LYS A 313 -10.85 0.94 -23.43
C LYS A 313 -11.31 0.52 -24.82
N ARG A 314 -10.38 0.36 -25.77
CA ARG A 314 -10.65 -0.07 -27.15
C ARG A 314 -10.51 -1.58 -27.32
N MET A 315 -9.95 -2.27 -26.33
CA MET A 315 -9.77 -3.72 -26.36
C MET A 315 -11.12 -4.43 -26.15
N PRO A 316 -11.34 -5.59 -26.79
CA PRO A 316 -12.51 -6.44 -26.52
C PRO A 316 -12.52 -6.96 -25.08
N ASP A 317 -11.33 -7.28 -24.55
CA ASP A 317 -11.12 -7.68 -23.17
C ASP A 317 -11.04 -6.45 -22.26
N ARG A 318 -11.96 -6.37 -21.29
CA ARG A 318 -12.08 -5.26 -20.34
C ARG A 318 -11.33 -5.51 -19.02
N GLU A 319 -10.65 -6.64 -18.87
CA GLU A 319 -9.83 -6.95 -17.70
C GLU A 319 -8.74 -5.89 -17.42
N PRO A 320 -7.92 -5.46 -18.41
CA PRO A 320 -6.88 -4.48 -18.15
C PRO A 320 -7.46 -3.10 -17.80
N GLU A 321 -8.64 -2.75 -18.34
CA GLU A 321 -9.32 -1.50 -17.99
C GLU A 321 -9.67 -1.44 -16.49
N ALA A 322 -10.29 -2.49 -15.96
CA ALA A 322 -10.62 -2.56 -14.53
C ALA A 322 -9.37 -2.51 -13.64
N LYS A 323 -8.31 -3.22 -14.03
CA LYS A 323 -7.03 -3.26 -13.30
C LYS A 323 -6.37 -1.88 -13.26
N ILE A 324 -6.30 -1.19 -14.40
CA ILE A 324 -5.70 0.15 -14.50
C ILE A 324 -6.50 1.18 -13.69
N LEU A 325 -7.84 1.15 -13.74
CA LEU A 325 -8.68 2.07 -12.96
C LEU A 325 -8.45 1.91 -11.45
N SER A 326 -8.33 0.67 -10.96
CA SER A 326 -7.96 0.42 -9.57
C SER A 326 -6.57 0.99 -9.22
N SER A 327 -5.60 0.90 -10.12
CA SER A 327 -4.26 1.47 -9.88
C SER A 327 -4.25 2.99 -9.93
N ILE A 328 -5.00 3.60 -10.86
CA ILE A 328 -5.20 5.06 -10.92
C ILE A 328 -5.80 5.57 -9.61
N GLY A 329 -6.76 4.85 -9.02
CA GLY A 329 -7.31 5.18 -7.71
C GLY A 329 -6.24 5.30 -6.62
N LEU A 330 -5.27 4.36 -6.59
CA LEU A 330 -4.14 4.42 -5.66
C LEU A 330 -3.19 5.59 -5.93
N VAL A 331 -2.98 5.96 -7.20
CA VAL A 331 -2.20 7.16 -7.55
C VAL A 331 -2.90 8.42 -7.05
N PHE A 332 -4.22 8.53 -7.20
CA PHE A 332 -4.98 9.66 -6.68
C PHE A 332 -4.94 9.75 -5.16
N ILE A 333 -4.97 8.63 -4.44
CA ILE A 333 -4.72 8.61 -2.98
C ILE A 333 -3.35 9.22 -2.67
N GLY A 334 -2.28 8.79 -3.36
CA GLY A 334 -0.94 9.35 -3.16
C GLY A 334 -0.83 10.85 -3.50
N GLN A 335 -1.68 11.35 -4.38
CA GLN A 335 -1.80 12.78 -4.69
C GLN A 335 -2.74 13.55 -3.73
N GLY A 336 -3.38 12.87 -2.78
CA GLY A 336 -4.41 13.43 -1.88
C GLY A 336 -5.77 13.70 -2.55
N ARG A 337 -5.96 13.30 -3.81
CA ARG A 337 -7.18 13.51 -4.59
C ARG A 337 -8.23 12.43 -4.29
N TYR A 338 -8.74 12.42 -3.07
CA TYR A 338 -9.60 11.35 -2.57
C TYR A 338 -10.93 11.21 -3.34
N ALA A 339 -11.49 12.31 -3.85
CA ALA A 339 -12.72 12.25 -4.66
C ALA A 339 -12.49 11.56 -6.01
N ASP A 340 -11.37 11.86 -6.67
CA ASP A 340 -11.01 11.20 -7.93
C ASP A 340 -10.63 9.73 -7.70
N ALA A 341 -9.98 9.43 -6.57
CA ALA A 341 -9.71 8.06 -6.15
C ALA A 341 -11.00 7.26 -5.99
N LEU A 342 -11.99 7.83 -5.29
CA LEU A 342 -13.30 7.21 -5.11
C LEU A 342 -13.95 6.87 -6.45
N GLN A 343 -14.00 7.84 -7.36
CA GLN A 343 -14.57 7.65 -8.69
C GLN A 343 -13.84 6.55 -9.48
N ALA A 344 -12.50 6.54 -9.45
CA ALA A 344 -11.70 5.55 -10.16
C ALA A 344 -11.95 4.12 -9.63
N PHE A 345 -12.08 3.94 -8.31
CA PHE A 345 -12.41 2.64 -7.74
C PHE A 345 -13.85 2.20 -8.05
N GLU A 346 -14.81 3.11 -8.04
CA GLU A 346 -16.20 2.82 -8.41
C GLU A 346 -16.34 2.41 -9.89
N ASP A 347 -15.66 3.12 -10.79
CA ASP A 347 -15.62 2.78 -12.22
C ASP A 347 -14.95 1.43 -12.46
N GLY A 348 -13.80 1.18 -11.80
CA GLY A 348 -13.10 -0.10 -11.85
C GLY A 348 -13.95 -1.25 -11.33
N LEU A 349 -14.63 -1.07 -10.19
CA LEU A 349 -15.53 -2.05 -9.60
C LEU A 349 -16.72 -2.36 -10.51
N LYS A 350 -17.31 -1.33 -11.14
CA LYS A 350 -18.43 -1.48 -12.08
C LYS A 350 -18.06 -2.35 -13.27
N ILE A 351 -16.86 -2.17 -13.83
CA ILE A 351 -16.36 -3.01 -14.92
C ILE A 351 -16.06 -4.41 -14.41
N ALA A 352 -15.34 -4.54 -13.30
CA ALA A 352 -14.98 -5.83 -12.71
C ALA A 352 -16.21 -6.70 -12.38
N LYS A 353 -17.34 -6.09 -11.95
CA LYS A 353 -18.61 -6.79 -11.77
C LYS A 353 -19.22 -7.29 -13.08
N LYS A 354 -19.13 -6.51 -14.16
CA LYS A 354 -19.69 -6.89 -15.48
C LYS A 354 -18.96 -8.09 -16.11
N ILE A 355 -17.66 -8.21 -15.88
CA ILE A 355 -16.83 -9.30 -16.42
C ILE A 355 -16.55 -10.42 -15.40
N ASP A 356 -17.23 -10.39 -14.24
CA ASP A 356 -17.01 -11.29 -13.09
C ASP A 356 -15.53 -11.44 -12.65
N TYR A 357 -14.77 -10.35 -12.70
CA TYR A 357 -13.36 -10.35 -12.29
C TYR A 357 -13.20 -10.16 -10.79
N ARG A 358 -13.40 -11.24 -10.03
CA ARG A 358 -13.50 -11.23 -8.55
C ARG A 358 -12.28 -10.64 -7.82
N LEU A 359 -11.07 -10.88 -8.31
CA LEU A 359 -9.83 -10.37 -7.70
C LEU A 359 -9.82 -8.82 -7.64
N ILE A 360 -10.21 -8.17 -8.74
CA ILE A 360 -10.26 -6.70 -8.79
C ILE A 360 -11.48 -6.17 -8.05
N GLN A 361 -12.60 -6.89 -8.03
CA GLN A 361 -13.74 -6.53 -7.18
C GLN A 361 -13.30 -6.45 -5.71
N ALA A 362 -12.64 -7.49 -5.18
CA ALA A 362 -12.15 -7.52 -3.80
C ALA A 362 -11.17 -6.36 -3.51
N ARG A 363 -10.23 -6.09 -4.42
CA ARG A 363 -9.31 -4.95 -4.31
C ARG A 363 -10.03 -3.60 -4.26
N CYS A 364 -11.01 -3.38 -5.14
CA CYS A 364 -11.78 -2.13 -5.17
C CYS A 364 -12.60 -1.97 -3.90
N PHE A 365 -13.29 -3.03 -3.43
CA PHE A 365 -14.01 -3.03 -2.17
C PHE A 365 -13.10 -2.68 -0.99
N CYS A 366 -11.89 -3.26 -0.92
CA CYS A 366 -10.93 -2.96 0.15
C CYS A 366 -10.55 -1.47 0.17
N ASN A 367 -10.20 -0.91 -0.99
CA ASN A 367 -9.76 0.48 -1.10
C ASN A 367 -10.91 1.48 -0.90
N LEU A 368 -12.11 1.18 -1.38
CA LEU A 368 -13.32 1.96 -1.09
C LEU A 368 -13.63 1.95 0.40
N GLY A 369 -13.53 0.78 1.04
CA GLY A 369 -13.69 0.63 2.49
C GLY A 369 -12.74 1.53 3.28
N GLU A 370 -11.46 1.56 2.90
CA GLU A 370 -10.46 2.43 3.52
C GLU A 370 -10.73 3.93 3.28
N LEU A 371 -11.11 4.32 2.05
CA LEU A 371 -11.46 5.71 1.75
C LEU A 371 -12.68 6.19 2.54
N TYR A 372 -13.71 5.35 2.64
CA TYR A 372 -14.90 5.67 3.43
C TYR A 372 -14.59 5.74 4.92
N LEU A 373 -13.74 4.85 5.43
CA LEU A 373 -13.25 4.90 6.80
C LEU A 373 -12.55 6.23 7.10
N ASN A 374 -11.62 6.64 6.24
CA ASN A 374 -10.88 7.90 6.40
C ASN A 374 -11.79 9.14 6.28
N SER A 375 -12.90 9.02 5.56
CA SER A 375 -13.91 10.08 5.41
C SER A 375 -14.98 10.08 6.52
N GLY A 376 -14.91 9.16 7.49
CA GLY A 376 -15.91 9.01 8.55
C GLY A 376 -17.25 8.41 8.09
N ARG A 377 -17.31 7.88 6.87
CA ARG A 377 -18.50 7.24 6.27
C ARG A 377 -18.58 5.77 6.67
N THR A 378 -18.93 5.56 7.94
CA THR A 378 -18.83 4.28 8.63
C THR A 378 -19.71 3.16 8.04
N VAL A 379 -20.90 3.48 7.53
CA VAL A 379 -21.84 2.49 6.99
C VAL A 379 -21.31 1.93 5.66
N GLU A 380 -20.89 2.82 4.76
CA GLU A 380 -20.31 2.45 3.48
C GLU A 380 -18.97 1.74 3.66
N ALA A 381 -18.15 2.19 4.62
CA ALA A 381 -16.91 1.50 4.97
C ALA A 381 -17.17 0.05 5.39
N ARG A 382 -18.13 -0.17 6.30
CA ARG A 382 -18.51 -1.52 6.76
C ARG A 382 -18.93 -2.41 5.59
N GLN A 383 -19.87 -1.95 4.78
CA GLN A 383 -20.40 -2.74 3.65
C GLN A 383 -19.28 -3.17 2.69
N ASN A 384 -18.42 -2.22 2.30
CA ASN A 384 -17.32 -2.51 1.38
C ASN A 384 -16.28 -3.47 2.00
N LEU A 385 -15.98 -3.34 3.30
CA LEU A 385 -15.03 -4.24 3.97
C LEU A 385 -15.61 -5.65 4.16
N GLU A 386 -16.90 -5.80 4.43
CA GLU A 386 -17.59 -7.09 4.49
C GLU A 386 -17.59 -7.79 3.11
N ASP A 387 -17.95 -7.06 2.04
CA ASP A 387 -17.91 -7.57 0.67
C ASP A 387 -16.48 -7.95 0.25
N CYS A 388 -15.49 -7.15 0.64
CA CYS A 388 -14.08 -7.47 0.43
C CYS A 388 -13.70 -8.77 1.14
N LEU A 389 -13.92 -8.87 2.46
CA LEU A 389 -13.52 -10.03 3.26
C LEU A 389 -14.14 -11.32 2.73
N LYS A 390 -15.43 -11.29 2.38
CA LYS A 390 -16.14 -12.42 1.78
C LYS A 390 -15.45 -12.91 0.51
N LEU A 391 -15.15 -11.99 -0.42
CA LEU A 391 -14.49 -12.36 -1.68
C LEU A 391 -13.06 -12.87 -1.46
N GLN A 392 -12.30 -12.31 -0.53
CA GLN A 392 -10.94 -12.77 -0.24
C GLN A 392 -10.94 -14.21 0.30
N VAL A 393 -11.91 -14.54 1.17
CA VAL A 393 -12.11 -15.92 1.66
C VAL A 393 -12.50 -16.86 0.53
N GLU A 394 -13.43 -16.47 -0.35
CA GLU A 394 -13.82 -17.27 -1.53
C GLU A 394 -12.65 -17.52 -2.49
N LEU A 395 -11.76 -16.53 -2.64
CA LEU A 395 -10.55 -16.61 -3.47
C LEU A 395 -9.39 -17.36 -2.78
N GLN A 396 -9.53 -17.70 -1.51
CA GLN A 396 -8.46 -18.24 -0.67
C GLN A 396 -7.21 -17.32 -0.63
N ASP A 397 -7.38 -16.01 -0.84
CA ASP A 397 -6.31 -15.03 -0.79
C ASP A 397 -6.08 -14.59 0.65
N LYS A 398 -5.20 -15.32 1.34
CA LYS A 398 -4.83 -15.06 2.74
C LYS A 398 -4.19 -13.69 2.97
N LYS A 399 -3.50 -13.16 1.97
CA LYS A 399 -2.93 -11.81 2.01
C LYS A 399 -4.03 -10.76 1.96
N GLY A 400 -4.97 -10.91 1.04
CA GLY A 400 -6.14 -10.05 0.94
C GLY A 400 -7.04 -10.12 2.18
N GLU A 401 -7.21 -11.31 2.74
CA GLU A 401 -7.96 -11.56 3.99
C GLU A 401 -7.36 -10.76 5.15
N ALA A 402 -6.04 -10.85 5.37
CA ALA A 402 -5.35 -10.11 6.43
C ALA A 402 -5.56 -8.58 6.31
N VAL A 403 -5.45 -8.03 5.09
CA VAL A 403 -5.67 -6.59 4.86
C VAL A 403 -7.12 -6.19 5.15
N ALA A 404 -8.10 -6.99 4.72
CA ALA A 404 -9.52 -6.73 4.98
C ALA A 404 -9.86 -6.78 6.48
N LEU A 405 -9.33 -7.78 7.20
CA LEU A 405 -9.49 -7.92 8.65
C LEU A 405 -8.85 -6.75 9.40
N THR A 406 -7.65 -6.33 9.02
CA THR A 406 -6.99 -5.14 9.59
C THR A 406 -7.83 -3.88 9.41
N ASN A 407 -8.35 -3.64 8.21
CA ASN A 407 -9.20 -2.47 7.95
C ASN A 407 -10.53 -2.54 8.72
N THR A 408 -11.07 -3.74 8.92
CA THR A 408 -12.26 -3.98 9.77
C THR A 408 -11.96 -3.70 11.24
N ALA A 409 -10.80 -4.10 11.75
CA ALA A 409 -10.35 -3.76 13.09
C ALA A 409 -10.22 -2.23 13.28
N ARG A 410 -9.63 -1.53 12.30
CA ARG A 410 -9.54 -0.05 12.29
C ARG A 410 -10.92 0.62 12.30
N LEU A 411 -11.88 0.07 11.56
CA LEU A 411 -13.27 0.52 11.57
C LEU A 411 -13.89 0.37 12.97
N LEU A 412 -13.68 -0.76 13.65
CA LEU A 412 -14.20 -1.01 14.99
C LEU A 412 -13.56 -0.12 16.06
N ILE A 413 -12.26 0.17 15.94
CA ILE A 413 -11.59 1.18 16.78
C ILE A 413 -12.30 2.53 16.63
N GLY A 414 -12.63 2.94 15.40
CA GLY A 414 -13.35 4.19 15.13
C GLY A 414 -14.76 4.24 15.73
N MET A 415 -15.39 3.08 15.95
CA MET A 415 -16.68 2.94 16.62
C MET A 415 -16.56 2.80 18.15
N GLY A 416 -15.34 2.71 18.70
CA GLY A 416 -15.09 2.47 20.11
C GLY A 416 -15.16 0.99 20.54
N ASP A 417 -15.32 0.05 19.60
CA ASP A 417 -15.31 -1.39 19.91
C ASP A 417 -13.88 -1.96 19.89
N ASN A 418 -13.18 -1.76 21.01
CA ASN A 418 -11.81 -2.24 21.18
C ASN A 418 -11.73 -3.77 21.31
N ILE A 419 -12.77 -4.44 21.83
CA ILE A 419 -12.77 -5.90 21.99
C ILE A 419 -12.90 -6.57 20.62
N GLY A 420 -13.87 -6.12 19.83
CA GLY A 420 -14.04 -6.58 18.45
C GLY A 420 -12.79 -6.30 17.62
N ALA A 421 -12.21 -5.11 17.73
CA ALA A 421 -10.96 -4.78 17.04
C ALA A 421 -9.81 -5.75 17.39
N SER A 422 -9.65 -6.11 18.67
CA SER A 422 -8.61 -7.06 19.10
C SER A 422 -8.78 -8.42 18.43
N ASN A 423 -10.01 -8.95 18.36
CA ASN A 423 -10.28 -10.24 17.72
C ASN A 423 -9.94 -10.19 16.22
N TYR A 424 -10.35 -9.14 15.51
CA TYR A 424 -10.02 -8.98 14.09
C TYR A 424 -8.52 -8.81 13.84
N PHE A 425 -7.78 -8.20 14.76
CA PHE A 425 -6.32 -8.14 14.67
C PHE A 425 -5.65 -9.49 14.87
N GLU A 426 -6.15 -10.33 15.78
CA GLU A 426 -5.66 -11.71 15.97
C GLU A 426 -5.89 -12.55 14.71
N ASP A 427 -7.11 -12.49 14.15
CA ASP A 427 -7.45 -13.17 12.90
C ASP A 427 -6.59 -12.65 11.73
N SER A 428 -6.37 -11.33 11.67
CA SER A 428 -5.52 -10.71 10.66
C SER A 428 -4.06 -11.20 10.74
N LEU A 429 -3.51 -11.31 11.95
CA LEU A 429 -2.15 -11.79 12.16
C LEU A 429 -2.01 -13.26 11.79
N LYS A 430 -3.05 -14.05 12.08
CA LYS A 430 -3.13 -15.45 11.65
C LYS A 430 -3.16 -15.57 10.13
N ALA A 431 -4.06 -14.85 9.44
CA ALA A 431 -4.14 -14.84 7.98
C ALA A 431 -2.82 -14.36 7.33
N ALA A 432 -2.20 -13.32 7.89
CA ALA A 432 -0.89 -12.85 7.41
C ALA A 432 0.20 -13.91 7.58
N THR A 433 0.19 -14.66 8.68
CA THR A 433 1.14 -15.76 8.91
C THR A 433 0.89 -16.93 7.97
N GLU A 434 -0.37 -17.32 7.75
CA GLU A 434 -0.78 -18.35 6.79
C GLU A 434 -0.41 -17.99 5.33
N SER A 435 -0.40 -16.69 5.00
CA SER A 435 -0.03 -16.22 3.66
C SER A 435 1.45 -16.43 3.31
N GLY A 436 2.32 -16.59 4.31
CA GLY A 436 3.79 -16.63 4.12
C GLY A 436 4.42 -15.28 3.72
N ASP A 437 3.64 -14.23 3.44
CA ASP A 437 4.13 -12.91 3.04
C ASP A 437 4.62 -12.13 4.28
N LYS A 438 5.95 -12.11 4.45
CA LYS A 438 6.63 -11.37 5.52
C LYS A 438 6.27 -9.88 5.54
N SER A 439 6.08 -9.25 4.38
CA SER A 439 5.75 -7.82 4.31
C SER A 439 4.36 -7.54 4.85
N VAL A 440 3.38 -8.41 4.55
CA VAL A 440 2.01 -8.30 5.08
C VAL A 440 2.03 -8.52 6.59
N LYS A 441 2.74 -9.54 7.07
CA LYS A 441 2.90 -9.81 8.50
C LYS A 441 3.50 -8.62 9.25
N ALA A 442 4.57 -8.02 8.72
CA ALA A 442 5.21 -6.84 9.31
C ALA A 442 4.25 -5.65 9.41
N LYS A 443 3.41 -5.44 8.39
CA LYS A 443 2.40 -4.38 8.39
C LYS A 443 1.33 -4.62 9.45
N VAL A 444 0.77 -5.84 9.52
CA VAL A 444 -0.24 -6.19 10.54
C VAL A 444 0.32 -6.02 11.95
N LEU A 445 1.56 -6.45 12.22
CA LEU A 445 2.22 -6.22 13.51
C LEU A 445 2.36 -4.73 13.84
N ALA A 446 2.72 -3.88 12.87
CA ALA A 446 2.77 -2.44 13.08
C ALA A 446 1.39 -1.86 13.40
N ASP A 447 0.33 -2.29 12.71
CA ASP A 447 -1.04 -1.84 12.97
C ASP A 447 -1.55 -2.29 14.35
N ILE A 448 -1.20 -3.51 14.79
CA ILE A 448 -1.43 -3.98 16.15
C ILE A 448 -0.67 -3.12 17.16
N GLY A 449 0.60 -2.79 16.88
CA GLY A 449 1.40 -1.89 17.72
C GLY A 449 0.73 -0.53 17.91
N ILE A 450 0.18 0.07 16.84
CA ILE A 450 -0.57 1.32 16.91
C ILE A 450 -1.85 1.16 17.74
N PHE A 451 -2.55 0.05 17.60
CA PHE A 451 -3.74 -0.25 18.40
C PHE A 451 -3.41 -0.37 19.89
N LYS A 452 -2.36 -1.10 20.26
CA LYS A 452 -1.90 -1.23 21.65
C LYS A 452 -1.43 0.11 22.22
N LEU A 453 -0.75 0.92 21.42
CA LEU A 453 -0.37 2.28 21.79
C LEU A 453 -1.59 3.14 22.14
N ARG A 454 -2.68 3.04 21.37
CA ARG A 454 -3.95 3.75 21.68
C ARG A 454 -4.58 3.29 23.00
N LEU A 455 -4.44 2.01 23.34
CA LEU A 455 -4.88 1.47 24.62
C LEU A 455 -3.92 1.81 25.78
N ARG A 456 -2.83 2.55 25.51
CA ARG A 456 -1.75 2.87 26.45
C ARG A 456 -1.02 1.63 26.99
N ASP A 457 -1.11 0.51 26.27
CA ASP A 457 -0.32 -0.69 26.52
C ASP A 457 1.02 -0.55 25.79
N TYR A 458 1.90 0.25 26.38
CA TYR A 458 3.17 0.64 25.74
C TYR A 458 4.15 -0.52 25.57
N ASP A 459 4.08 -1.52 26.44
CA ASP A 459 4.98 -2.68 26.39
C ASP A 459 4.58 -3.62 25.26
N ALA A 460 3.28 -3.95 25.14
CA ALA A 460 2.78 -4.73 24.00
C ALA A 460 2.95 -3.98 22.67
N ALA A 461 2.78 -2.66 22.66
CA ALA A 461 3.03 -1.85 21.48
C ALA A 461 4.49 -1.93 21.02
N LEU A 462 5.44 -1.78 21.97
CA LEU A 462 6.86 -1.86 21.70
C LEU A 462 7.25 -3.24 21.15
N GLU A 463 6.76 -4.31 21.76
CA GLU A 463 7.02 -5.68 21.29
C GLU A 463 6.57 -5.89 19.83
N ASN A 464 5.34 -5.46 19.49
CA ASN A 464 4.81 -5.58 18.13
C ASN A 464 5.61 -4.73 17.12
N PHE A 465 6.00 -3.51 17.51
CA PHE A 465 6.84 -2.67 16.65
C PHE A 465 8.25 -3.23 16.47
N GLU A 466 8.86 -3.82 17.50
CA GLU A 466 10.18 -4.45 17.39
C GLU A 466 10.16 -5.66 16.47
N GLN A 467 9.13 -6.51 16.56
CA GLN A 467 8.93 -7.63 15.63
C GLN A 467 8.73 -7.14 14.20
N SER A 468 7.88 -6.12 13.99
CA SER A 468 7.67 -5.48 12.68
C SER A 468 8.98 -4.91 12.10
N LEU A 469 9.74 -4.18 12.93
CA LEU A 469 11.02 -3.58 12.54
C LEU A 469 12.06 -4.64 12.17
N HIS A 470 12.11 -5.75 12.89
CA HIS A 470 12.99 -6.87 12.55
C HIS A 470 12.68 -7.42 11.16
N ILE A 471 11.41 -7.66 10.85
CA ILE A 471 11.00 -8.15 9.52
C ILE A 471 11.30 -7.10 8.44
N TYR A 472 11.00 -5.83 8.67
CA TYR A 472 11.34 -4.78 7.69
C TYR A 472 12.85 -4.63 7.48
N LYS A 473 13.69 -4.91 8.49
CA LYS A 473 15.15 -5.04 8.36
C LYS A 473 15.54 -6.17 7.40
N GLU A 474 14.96 -7.36 7.57
CA GLU A 474 15.20 -8.50 6.66
C GLU A 474 14.79 -8.20 5.22
N LEU A 475 13.68 -7.49 5.01
CA LEU A 475 13.14 -7.17 3.69
C LEU A 475 13.79 -5.96 3.00
N ASP A 476 14.76 -5.32 3.67
CA ASP A 476 15.28 -4.00 3.31
C ASP A 476 14.22 -2.93 2.98
N ASN A 477 13.06 -3.01 3.64
CA ASN A 477 11.97 -2.07 3.43
C ASN A 477 12.22 -0.79 4.25
N LEU A 478 12.88 0.20 3.63
CA LEU A 478 13.24 1.46 4.28
C LEU A 478 12.00 2.23 4.80
N GLY A 479 10.89 2.23 4.06
CA GLY A 479 9.67 2.94 4.46
C GLY A 479 9.08 2.36 5.75
N GLY A 480 8.91 1.05 5.79
CA GLY A 480 8.45 0.33 6.99
C GLY A 480 9.41 0.51 8.19
N LYS A 481 10.73 0.51 7.95
CA LYS A 481 11.72 0.80 9.02
C LYS A 481 11.51 2.21 9.58
N SER A 482 11.43 3.22 8.72
CA SER A 482 11.30 4.63 9.15
C SER A 482 10.02 4.86 9.96
N SER A 483 8.87 4.38 9.47
CA SER A 483 7.59 4.55 10.15
C SER A 483 7.56 3.84 11.51
N THR A 484 8.06 2.60 11.58
CA THR A 484 8.07 1.83 12.82
C THR A 484 9.02 2.44 13.85
N LEU A 485 10.20 2.93 13.44
CA LEU A 485 11.11 3.68 14.32
C LEU A 485 10.46 4.95 14.86
N GLY A 486 9.71 5.69 14.04
CA GLY A 486 8.98 6.88 14.49
C GLY A 486 7.94 6.56 15.58
N ASN A 487 7.22 5.44 15.45
CA ASN A 487 6.27 4.99 16.47
C ASN A 487 6.95 4.51 17.76
N ILE A 488 8.08 3.80 17.66
CA ILE A 488 8.89 3.41 18.83
C ILE A 488 9.39 4.66 19.57
N ALA A 489 9.88 5.65 18.83
CA ALA A 489 10.35 6.91 19.41
C ALA A 489 9.22 7.65 20.17
N LEU A 490 7.99 7.62 19.66
CA LEU A 490 6.82 8.17 20.35
C LEU A 490 6.50 7.44 21.66
N ILE A 491 6.69 6.11 21.71
CA ILE A 491 6.56 5.34 22.96
C ILE A 491 7.61 5.79 23.97
N TYR A 492 8.89 5.89 23.57
CA TYR A 492 9.95 6.36 24.47
C TYR A 492 9.67 7.77 24.98
N LEU A 493 9.17 8.67 24.11
CA LEU A 493 8.77 10.02 24.51
C LEU A 493 7.65 9.98 25.57
N THR A 494 6.65 9.13 25.37
CA THR A 494 5.52 8.97 26.29
C THR A 494 5.95 8.40 27.64
N LYS A 495 6.98 7.53 27.66
CA LYS A 495 7.61 7.01 28.89
C LYS A 495 8.56 8.01 29.57
N GLY A 496 8.80 9.18 28.97
CA GLY A 496 9.74 10.18 29.47
C GLY A 496 11.22 9.89 29.16
N GLU A 497 11.50 8.89 28.32
CA GLU A 497 12.85 8.50 27.90
C GLU A 497 13.31 9.36 26.71
N GLN A 498 13.46 10.67 26.95
CA GLN A 498 13.66 11.68 25.91
C GLN A 498 14.91 11.45 25.05
N ASP A 499 16.03 11.03 25.64
CA ASP A 499 17.27 10.78 24.89
C ASP A 499 17.13 9.60 23.92
N LYS A 500 16.47 8.52 24.34
CA LYS A 500 16.18 7.37 23.48
C LYS A 500 15.19 7.73 22.38
N ALA A 501 14.16 8.51 22.71
CA ALA A 501 13.22 9.02 21.72
C ALA A 501 13.93 9.86 20.66
N LEU A 502 14.81 10.78 21.07
CA LEU A 502 15.56 11.64 20.17
C LEU A 502 16.51 10.84 19.26
N ASP A 503 17.24 9.86 19.79
CA ASP A 503 18.10 8.99 18.97
C ASP A 503 17.29 8.19 17.95
N THR A 504 16.18 7.57 18.39
CA THR A 504 15.30 6.78 17.54
C THR A 504 14.63 7.63 16.45
N PHE A 505 14.19 8.85 16.78
CA PHE A 505 13.68 9.81 15.80
C PHE A 505 14.75 10.20 14.78
N LYS A 506 16.00 10.44 15.18
CA LYS A 506 17.09 10.73 14.23
C LYS A 506 17.36 9.58 13.27
N GLN A 507 17.28 8.34 13.73
CA GLN A 507 17.38 7.17 12.86
C GLN A 507 16.22 7.12 11.84
N SER A 508 14.98 7.36 12.29
CA SER A 508 13.80 7.45 11.42
C SER A 508 13.94 8.57 10.38
N LEU A 509 14.40 9.74 10.79
CA LEU A 509 14.62 10.92 9.94
C LEU A 509 15.65 10.66 8.85
N ALA A 510 16.81 10.08 9.20
CA ALA A 510 17.87 9.79 8.23
C ALA A 510 17.38 8.84 7.11
N ILE A 511 16.49 7.90 7.45
CA ILE A 511 15.86 7.02 6.47
C ILE A 511 14.85 7.79 5.61
N ALA A 512 13.98 8.59 6.23
CA ALA A 512 12.98 9.40 5.52
C ALA A 512 13.63 10.36 4.52
N GLU A 513 14.70 11.06 4.92
CA GLU A 513 15.49 11.95 4.06
C GLU A 513 16.14 11.20 2.89
N ARG A 514 16.73 10.02 3.16
CA ARG A 514 17.32 9.16 2.11
C ARG A 514 16.29 8.70 1.08
N MET A 515 15.04 8.51 1.51
CA MET A 515 13.93 8.12 0.63
C MET A 515 13.29 9.31 -0.09
N GLY A 516 13.59 10.55 0.31
CA GLY A 516 12.83 11.72 -0.12
C GLY A 516 11.39 11.76 0.42
N ASP A 517 11.10 11.01 1.50
CA ASP A 517 9.79 11.02 2.17
C ASP A 517 9.64 12.32 2.98
N ARG A 518 9.13 13.34 2.31
CA ARG A 518 8.91 14.67 2.89
C ARG A 518 7.90 14.64 4.04
N GLN A 519 6.87 13.81 3.95
CA GLN A 519 5.83 13.73 4.98
C GLN A 519 6.38 13.06 6.24
N GLY A 520 7.11 11.95 6.09
CA GLY A 520 7.80 11.29 7.20
C GLY A 520 8.82 12.21 7.87
N ALA A 521 9.69 12.85 7.09
CA ALA A 521 10.69 13.79 7.62
C ALA A 521 10.05 14.97 8.37
N MET A 522 8.98 15.54 7.82
CA MET A 522 8.23 16.62 8.44
C MET A 522 7.65 16.21 9.81
N MET A 523 7.04 15.03 9.91
CA MET A 523 6.47 14.52 11.18
C MET A 523 7.57 14.31 12.23
N VAL A 524 8.70 13.74 11.81
CA VAL A 524 9.82 13.49 12.72
C VAL A 524 10.45 14.81 13.19
N HIS A 525 10.64 15.79 12.31
CA HIS A 525 11.09 17.13 12.69
C HIS A 525 10.15 17.83 13.69
N HIS A 526 8.83 17.70 13.49
CA HIS A 526 7.84 18.24 14.43
C HIS A 526 8.01 17.61 15.83
N ASN A 527 8.11 16.28 15.90
CA ASN A 527 8.26 15.57 17.17
C ASN A 527 9.60 15.90 17.86
N ILE A 528 10.70 15.99 17.11
CA ILE A 528 12.01 16.42 17.64
C ILE A 528 11.91 17.85 18.19
N GLY A 529 11.24 18.76 17.48
CA GLY A 529 10.97 20.12 17.95
C GLY A 529 10.20 20.15 19.27
N GLY A 530 9.20 19.27 19.41
CA GLY A 530 8.45 19.08 20.66
C GLY A 530 9.33 18.63 21.82
N ILE A 531 10.24 17.68 21.59
CA ILE A 531 11.20 17.22 22.61
C ILE A 531 12.10 18.38 23.06
N TYR A 532 12.67 19.12 22.11
CA TYR A 532 13.52 20.26 22.43
C TYR A 532 12.76 21.37 23.16
N SER A 533 11.50 21.63 22.80
CA SER A 533 10.64 22.58 23.51
C SER A 533 10.40 22.15 24.95
N SER A 534 10.04 20.88 25.17
CA SER A 534 9.81 20.32 26.52
C SER A 534 11.06 20.35 27.41
N THR A 535 12.25 20.34 26.81
CA THR A 535 13.55 20.43 27.50
C THR A 535 14.11 21.86 27.53
N LYS A 536 13.33 22.86 27.11
CA LYS A 536 13.70 24.28 27.04
C LYS A 536 14.93 24.58 26.17
N ARG A 537 15.20 23.72 25.19
CA ARG A 537 16.25 23.88 24.18
C ARG A 537 15.68 24.64 22.98
N TRP A 538 15.32 25.89 23.22
CA TRP A 538 14.49 26.70 22.30
C TRP A 538 15.13 26.92 20.94
N ARG A 539 16.47 27.00 20.87
CA ARG A 539 17.20 27.17 19.60
C ARG A 539 17.06 25.94 18.70
N GLU A 540 17.30 24.76 19.26
CA GLU A 540 17.15 23.48 18.54
C GLU A 540 15.68 23.17 18.21
N ALA A 541 14.75 23.57 19.09
CA ALA A 541 13.32 23.50 18.83
C ALA A 541 12.92 24.36 17.62
N ALA A 542 13.33 25.63 17.60
CA ALA A 542 13.06 26.54 16.50
C ALA A 542 13.62 26.02 15.16
N GLU A 543 14.84 25.48 15.15
CA GLU A 543 15.43 24.89 13.94
C GLU A 543 14.62 23.69 13.44
N SER A 544 14.21 22.80 14.35
CA SER A 544 13.45 21.59 14.02
C SER A 544 12.05 21.93 13.49
N TYR A 545 11.34 22.86 14.14
CA TYR A 545 10.05 23.32 13.64
C TYR A 545 10.15 24.05 12.31
N ARG A 546 11.21 24.84 12.08
CA ARG A 546 11.43 25.51 10.79
C ARG A 546 11.57 24.49 9.65
N LYS A 547 12.34 23.41 9.85
CA LYS A 547 12.46 22.31 8.89
C LYS A 547 11.11 21.60 8.65
N SER A 548 10.34 21.37 9.71
CA SER A 548 8.99 20.80 9.58
C SER A 548 8.07 21.71 8.74
N ILE A 549 8.04 23.01 9.03
CA ILE A 549 7.23 24.01 8.31
C ILE A 549 7.67 24.13 6.84
N GLU A 550 8.97 24.10 6.55
CA GLU A 550 9.47 24.13 5.17
C GLU A 550 8.91 22.97 4.34
N MET A 551 8.88 21.77 4.91
CA MET A 551 8.29 20.58 4.27
C MET A 551 6.77 20.72 4.08
N VAL A 552 6.04 21.24 5.08
CA VAL A 552 4.60 21.54 4.96
C VAL A 552 4.35 22.50 3.79
N GLU A 553 5.12 23.59 3.71
CA GLU A 553 4.96 24.59 2.65
C GLU A 553 5.31 24.02 1.27
N MET A 554 6.32 23.16 1.15
CA MET A 554 6.60 22.44 -0.10
C MET A 554 5.45 21.52 -0.51
N MET A 555 4.89 20.73 0.42
CA MET A 555 3.76 19.84 0.13
C MET A 555 2.49 20.63 -0.25
N ARG A 556 2.25 21.78 0.39
CA ARG A 556 1.15 22.68 0.02
C ARG A 556 1.33 23.28 -1.37
N GLN A 557 2.57 23.55 -1.80
CA GLN A 557 2.86 24.03 -3.16
C GLN A 557 2.58 22.96 -4.22
N ASP A 558 2.91 21.71 -3.92
CA ASP A 558 2.67 20.59 -4.83
C ASP A 558 1.19 20.20 -4.91
N ALA A 559 0.42 20.45 -3.85
CA ALA A 559 -1.02 20.18 -3.79
C ALA A 559 -1.83 21.12 -4.70
N ARG A 560 -2.47 20.57 -5.74
CA ARG A 560 -3.30 21.34 -6.69
C ARG A 560 -4.70 21.70 -6.15
N GLU A 561 -5.23 20.92 -5.20
CA GLU A 561 -6.58 21.14 -4.67
C GLU A 561 -6.55 22.02 -3.40
N PRO A 562 -7.38 23.09 -3.35
CA PRO A 562 -7.45 23.96 -2.17
C PRO A 562 -7.86 23.26 -0.87
N SER A 563 -8.67 22.20 -0.94
CA SER A 563 -9.06 21.37 0.23
C SER A 563 -7.86 20.69 0.87
N ILE A 564 -7.01 20.05 0.06
CA ILE A 564 -5.78 19.39 0.52
C ILE A 564 -4.82 20.40 1.15
N GLN A 565 -4.70 21.59 0.55
CA GLN A 565 -3.87 22.66 1.12
C GLN A 565 -4.37 23.13 2.49
N ILE A 566 -5.69 23.14 2.71
CA ILE A 566 -6.33 23.49 3.98
C ILE A 566 -6.12 22.35 5.00
N ASP A 567 -6.28 21.10 4.58
CA ASP A 567 -6.16 19.94 5.46
C ASP A 567 -4.70 19.73 5.92
N LEU A 568 -3.73 19.84 5.00
CA LEU A 568 -2.30 19.83 5.35
C LEU A 568 -1.97 20.95 6.34
N PHE A 569 -2.51 22.15 6.13
CA PHE A 569 -2.29 23.27 7.04
C PHE A 569 -2.90 23.02 8.43
N LYS A 570 -4.15 22.57 8.51
CA LYS A 570 -4.81 22.23 9.78
C LYS A 570 -4.08 21.13 10.53
N GLN A 571 -3.59 20.12 9.80
CA GLN A 571 -2.89 18.98 10.38
C GLN A 571 -1.55 19.36 11.01
N TYR A 572 -0.90 20.43 10.53
CA TYR A 572 0.45 20.81 10.95
C TYR A 572 0.55 22.22 11.55
N THR A 573 -0.58 22.79 11.97
CA THR A 573 -0.62 24.09 12.67
C THR A 573 0.23 24.07 13.96
N SER A 574 0.32 22.92 14.63
CA SER A 574 1.13 22.73 15.85
C SER A 574 2.62 23.01 15.64
N ALA A 575 3.18 22.74 14.45
CA ALA A 575 4.58 23.06 14.17
C ALA A 575 4.84 24.58 14.14
N TYR A 576 3.88 25.35 13.61
CA TYR A 576 3.96 26.81 13.63
C TYR A 576 3.82 27.36 15.06
N HIS A 577 2.92 26.79 15.86
CA HIS A 577 2.78 27.18 17.28
C HIS A 577 4.09 26.96 18.04
N GLY A 578 4.69 25.76 17.90
CA GLY A 578 5.96 25.45 18.55
C GLY A 578 7.11 26.36 18.09
N LEU A 579 7.12 26.79 16.82
CA LEU A 579 8.10 27.77 16.34
C LEU A 579 7.87 29.16 16.97
N VAL A 580 6.61 29.63 17.02
CA VAL A 580 6.28 30.93 17.64
C VAL A 580 6.70 30.96 19.09
N GLU A 581 6.37 29.91 19.86
CA GLU A 581 6.78 29.77 21.25
C GLU A 581 8.31 29.81 21.39
N SER A 582 9.02 29.02 20.59
CA SER A 582 10.48 28.95 20.61
C SER A 582 11.13 30.31 20.28
N LEU A 583 10.58 31.06 19.32
CA LEU A 583 11.08 32.38 18.94
C LEU A 583 10.87 33.43 20.03
N ILE A 584 9.71 33.39 20.70
CA ILE A 584 9.40 34.27 21.84
C ILE A 584 10.36 34.02 23.00
N GLU A 585 10.59 32.75 23.35
CA GLU A 585 11.50 32.37 24.44
C GLU A 585 12.96 32.72 24.15
N LEU A 586 13.37 32.70 22.88
CA LEU A 586 14.71 33.14 22.47
C LEU A 586 14.89 34.67 22.47
N GLY A 587 13.80 35.44 22.60
CA GLY A 587 13.84 36.88 22.37
C GLY A 587 14.23 37.22 20.93
N SER A 588 13.77 36.42 19.97
CA SER A 588 14.08 36.60 18.54
C SER A 588 13.42 37.87 17.99
N ASP A 589 13.78 38.24 16.77
CA ASP A 589 13.24 39.43 16.12
C ASP A 589 11.70 39.40 16.04
N GLN A 590 11.07 40.50 16.44
CA GLN A 590 9.61 40.64 16.48
C GLN A 590 8.99 40.48 15.09
N SER A 591 9.72 40.85 14.03
CA SER A 591 9.23 40.67 12.66
C SER A 591 9.15 39.19 12.27
N GLU A 592 10.08 38.35 12.74
CA GLU A 592 10.07 36.91 12.49
C GLU A 592 8.93 36.21 13.23
N VAL A 593 8.68 36.60 14.49
CA VAL A 593 7.55 36.09 15.28
C VAL A 593 6.23 36.41 14.58
N PHE A 594 6.05 37.68 14.20
CA PHE A 594 4.85 38.12 13.48
C PHE A 594 4.67 37.39 12.15
N ALA A 595 5.72 37.31 11.33
CA ALA A 595 5.68 36.60 10.06
C ALA A 595 5.31 35.12 10.22
N THR A 596 5.76 34.48 11.30
CA THR A 596 5.42 33.08 11.61
C THR A 596 3.95 32.93 12.02
N VAL A 597 3.42 33.83 12.85
CA VAL A 597 1.99 33.87 13.21
C VAL A 597 1.11 34.08 11.97
N GLU A 598 1.51 34.99 11.08
CA GLU A 598 0.80 35.24 9.82
C GLU A 598 0.78 34.00 8.93
N ARG A 599 1.88 33.25 8.84
CA ARG A 599 1.91 31.95 8.15
C ARG A 599 1.02 30.92 8.84
N ALA A 600 1.04 30.88 10.17
CA ALA A 600 0.25 29.98 11.01
C ALA A 600 -1.27 30.21 10.92
N LYS A 601 -1.70 31.33 10.33
CA LYS A 601 -3.11 31.68 10.09
C LYS A 601 -3.52 31.64 8.61
N ALA A 602 -2.72 30.96 7.79
CA ALA A 602 -2.90 30.94 6.35
C ALA A 602 -2.96 32.34 5.69
N ARG A 603 -2.32 33.34 6.31
CA ARG A 603 -2.13 34.70 5.76
C ARG A 603 -3.44 35.49 5.63
N ALA A 604 -4.40 35.28 6.53
CA ALA A 604 -5.69 35.98 6.58
C ALA A 604 -5.56 37.52 6.53
N LEU A 605 -4.48 38.10 7.08
CA LEU A 605 -4.24 39.53 7.03
C LEU A 605 -3.84 40.02 5.63
N VAL A 606 -3.07 39.22 4.87
CA VAL A 606 -2.79 39.53 3.46
C VAL A 606 -4.09 39.52 2.67
N GLU A 607 -4.93 38.50 2.85
CA GLU A 607 -6.24 38.43 2.20
C GLU A 607 -7.13 39.62 2.56
N MET A 608 -7.10 40.09 3.82
CA MET A 608 -7.84 41.27 4.26
C MET A 608 -7.31 42.58 3.65
N LEU A 609 -5.98 42.74 3.57
CA LEU A 609 -5.35 43.96 3.07
C LEU A 609 -5.37 44.05 1.52
N ASP A 610 -5.22 42.92 0.83
CA ASP A 610 -5.24 42.83 -0.63
C ASP A 610 -6.70 42.72 -1.16
N GLY A 611 -7.58 42.07 -0.39
CA GLY A 611 -9.03 41.96 -0.61
C GLY A 611 -9.83 43.24 -0.37
N GLY A 612 -9.19 44.30 0.14
CA GLY A 612 -9.76 45.65 0.11
C GLY A 612 -9.98 46.21 -1.30
N ARG A 613 -9.40 45.57 -2.34
CA ARG A 613 -9.59 45.97 -3.76
C ARG A 613 -10.34 44.96 -4.62
N VAL A 614 -10.55 43.73 -4.15
CA VAL A 614 -11.40 42.74 -4.83
C VAL A 614 -12.59 42.43 -3.95
N ASN A 615 -13.65 43.19 -4.19
CA ASN A 615 -14.94 42.99 -3.58
C ASN A 615 -15.47 41.61 -4.04
N VAL A 616 -15.34 40.56 -3.21
CA VAL A 616 -15.76 39.17 -3.52
C VAL A 616 -17.22 39.12 -4.00
N PHE A 617 -18.02 40.11 -3.61
CA PHE A 617 -19.41 40.30 -4.04
C PHE A 617 -19.60 40.72 -5.51
N LYS A 618 -18.55 41.09 -6.26
CA LYS A 618 -18.65 41.49 -7.68
C LYS A 618 -18.43 40.35 -8.69
N ALA A 619 -17.76 39.27 -8.30
CA ALA A 619 -17.48 38.15 -9.21
C ALA A 619 -18.64 37.13 -9.25
N MET A 620 -19.41 37.01 -8.16
CA MET A 620 -20.59 36.17 -8.11
C MET A 620 -21.84 36.90 -8.58
N THR A 621 -22.65 36.23 -9.39
CA THR A 621 -24.01 36.67 -9.73
C THR A 621 -24.88 36.78 -8.47
N GLU A 622 -25.95 37.57 -8.49
CA GLU A 622 -26.86 37.69 -7.34
C GLU A 622 -27.48 36.33 -6.98
N ASP A 623 -27.77 35.50 -7.98
CA ASP A 623 -28.31 34.15 -7.79
C ASP A 623 -27.31 33.22 -7.08
N GLU A 624 -26.02 33.27 -7.47
CA GLU A 624 -24.95 32.52 -6.78
C GLU A 624 -24.78 32.98 -5.33
N ARG A 625 -24.88 34.29 -5.07
CA ARG A 625 -24.80 34.85 -3.70
C ARG A 625 -26.01 34.49 -2.85
N GLN A 626 -27.17 34.30 -3.45
CA GLN A 626 -28.36 33.83 -2.73
C GLN A 626 -28.28 32.33 -2.45
N GLU A 627 -27.77 31.54 -3.41
CA GLU A 627 -27.61 30.10 -3.23
C GLU A 627 -26.52 29.75 -2.21
N GLU A 628 -25.38 30.46 -2.22
CA GLU A 628 -24.34 30.30 -1.20
C GLU A 628 -24.89 30.60 0.21
N ARG A 629 -25.58 31.75 0.36
CA ARG A 629 -26.22 32.13 1.63
C ARG A 629 -27.23 31.10 2.09
N ARG A 630 -28.04 30.56 1.17
CA ARG A 630 -29.01 29.51 1.49
C ARG A 630 -28.33 28.22 1.96
N LEU A 631 -27.26 27.78 1.29
CA LEU A 631 -26.53 26.57 1.64
C LEU A 631 -25.80 26.71 2.98
N ASP A 632 -25.16 27.84 3.23
CA ASP A 632 -24.52 28.13 4.52
C ASP A 632 -25.53 28.25 5.66
N GLN A 633 -26.68 28.87 5.42
CA GLN A 633 -27.78 28.90 6.39
C GLN A 633 -28.31 27.50 6.69
N ASN A 634 -28.41 26.62 5.69
CA ASN A 634 -28.84 25.25 5.85
C ASN A 634 -27.83 24.43 6.69
N ILE A 635 -26.53 24.52 6.37
CA ILE A 635 -25.46 23.86 7.15
C ILE A 635 -25.48 24.37 8.59
N SER A 636 -25.57 25.68 8.79
CA SER A 636 -25.60 26.30 10.12
C SER A 636 -26.83 25.86 10.93
N ALA A 637 -28.00 25.79 10.29
CA ALA A 637 -29.23 25.34 10.92
C ALA A 637 -29.17 23.86 11.32
N LEU A 638 -28.68 22.99 10.43
CA LEU A 638 -28.53 21.55 10.70
C LEU A 638 -27.47 21.27 11.79
N ALA A 639 -26.36 22.01 11.76
CA ALA A 639 -25.33 21.92 12.81
C ALA A 639 -25.88 22.37 14.18
N ALA A 640 -26.66 23.45 14.21
CA ALA A 640 -27.32 23.92 15.43
C ALA A 640 -28.36 22.92 15.94
N GLN A 641 -29.17 22.33 15.06
CA GLN A 641 -30.16 21.30 15.41
C GLN A 641 -29.51 20.03 15.96
N LEU A 642 -28.43 19.56 15.34
CA LEU A 642 -27.68 18.40 15.82
C LEU A 642 -27.04 18.68 17.19
N SER A 643 -26.45 19.86 17.37
CA SER A 643 -25.89 20.30 18.66
C SER A 643 -26.96 20.38 19.76
N GLU A 644 -28.10 21.01 19.47
CA GLU A 644 -29.24 21.13 20.40
C GLU A 644 -29.83 19.74 20.76
N PHE A 645 -29.92 18.84 19.78
CA PHE A 645 -30.35 17.46 19.99
C PHE A 645 -29.39 16.70 20.92
N LEU A 646 -28.09 16.68 20.63
CA LEU A 646 -27.09 15.99 21.45
C LEU A 646 -27.06 16.54 22.88
N PHE A 647 -27.22 17.85 23.04
CA PHE A 647 -27.28 18.51 24.34
C PHE A 647 -28.51 18.06 25.16
N SER A 648 -29.68 17.91 24.52
CA SER A 648 -30.93 17.48 25.18
C SER A 648 -30.86 16.07 25.80
N GLN A 649 -29.93 15.22 25.34
CA GLN A 649 -29.78 13.85 25.82
C GLN A 649 -28.88 13.73 27.05
N ARG A 650 -28.10 14.79 27.36
CA ARG A 650 -27.13 14.81 28.47
C ARG A 650 -27.79 14.78 29.86
N GLY A 651 -29.06 15.20 29.98
CA GLY A 651 -29.80 15.26 31.25
C GLY A 651 -30.61 14.01 31.62
N LYS A 652 -30.54 12.91 30.85
CA LYS A 652 -31.47 11.75 30.99
C LYS A 652 -30.83 10.38 31.26
N ARG A 653 -29.54 10.26 31.55
CA ARG A 653 -28.93 8.95 31.87
C ARG A 653 -28.14 8.94 33.18
N GLU A 654 -28.52 7.98 34.04
CA GLU A 654 -27.66 7.37 35.05
C GLU A 654 -26.39 6.85 34.38
N VAL A 655 -25.26 7.33 34.86
CA VAL A 655 -23.92 6.96 34.41
C VAL A 655 -23.61 5.57 34.97
N ARG A 656 -23.43 4.55 34.12
CA ARG A 656 -22.58 3.41 34.49
C ARG A 656 -21.14 3.91 34.40
N THR A 657 -20.55 4.11 35.56
CA THR A 657 -19.21 4.63 35.79
C THR A 657 -18.15 3.78 35.06
N VAL A 658 -17.46 4.41 34.11
CA VAL A 658 -16.06 4.10 33.78
C VAL A 658 -15.32 5.42 33.89
N GLU A 659 -14.43 5.53 34.87
CA GLU A 659 -13.57 6.69 35.04
C GLU A 659 -12.53 6.72 33.92
N VAL A 660 -12.78 7.51 32.88
CA VAL A 660 -11.77 7.95 31.91
C VAL A 660 -11.44 9.40 32.24
N LYS A 661 -10.28 9.63 32.88
CA LYS A 661 -9.67 10.96 32.95
C LYS A 661 -8.96 11.23 31.61
N GLU A 662 -9.43 12.29 30.97
CA GLU A 662 -8.98 12.93 29.71
C GLU A 662 -9.59 12.44 28.39
N LEU A 663 -10.76 13.02 28.07
CA LEU A 663 -11.10 13.69 26.81
C LEU A 663 -12.40 14.50 27.05
N PRO A 664 -12.46 15.83 26.78
CA PRO A 664 -13.69 16.59 26.98
C PRO A 664 -14.42 16.88 25.66
N PHE A 665 -15.67 16.41 25.60
CA PHE A 665 -16.77 16.81 24.72
C PHE A 665 -16.78 16.34 23.26
N SER A 666 -17.37 15.16 23.07
CA SER A 666 -18.65 15.06 22.36
C SER A 666 -19.40 13.90 23.00
N ILE A 667 -20.69 14.01 23.29
CA ILE A 667 -21.50 12.79 23.14
C ILE A 667 -21.39 12.52 21.65
N SER A 668 -20.49 11.62 21.28
CA SER A 668 -20.41 11.11 19.93
C SER A 668 -21.82 10.56 19.63
N VAL A 669 -22.35 10.75 18.42
CA VAL A 669 -23.66 10.16 18.06
C VAL A 669 -23.67 8.67 18.41
N GLU A 670 -22.49 8.06 18.37
CA GLU A 670 -22.11 6.70 18.71
C GLU A 670 -22.33 6.29 20.19
N GLU A 671 -22.45 7.23 21.14
CA GLU A 671 -22.80 6.95 22.55
C GLU A 671 -24.32 6.83 22.81
N LEU A 672 -25.14 7.20 21.82
CA LEU A 672 -26.59 7.09 21.88
C LEU A 672 -27.03 5.66 21.53
N ALA A 673 -28.07 5.15 22.20
CA ALA A 673 -28.65 3.85 21.87
C ALA A 673 -30.13 3.98 21.46
N GLY A 674 -30.59 3.08 20.60
CA GLY A 674 -32.01 2.98 20.26
C GLY A 674 -32.54 4.12 19.38
N PRO A 675 -33.76 4.64 19.62
CA PRO A 675 -34.39 5.67 18.78
C PRO A 675 -33.60 6.98 18.70
N THR A 676 -32.92 7.34 19.79
CA THR A 676 -32.12 8.56 19.90
C THR A 676 -30.90 8.54 18.99
N TYR A 677 -30.25 7.38 18.84
CA TYR A 677 -29.15 7.16 17.89
C TYR A 677 -29.61 7.37 16.45
N LYS A 678 -30.75 6.76 16.08
CA LYS A 678 -31.31 6.90 14.72
C LYS A 678 -31.61 8.36 14.37
N GLN A 679 -32.09 9.14 15.33
CA GLN A 679 -32.42 10.54 15.12
C GLN A 679 -31.17 11.43 15.00
N ALA A 680 -30.15 11.21 15.82
CA ALA A 680 -28.86 11.90 15.68
C ALA A 680 -28.14 11.53 14.37
N MET A 681 -28.15 10.25 13.98
CA MET A 681 -27.58 9.80 12.71
C MET A 681 -28.32 10.38 11.50
N SER A 682 -29.64 10.55 11.59
CA SER A 682 -30.42 11.22 10.54
C SER A 682 -30.03 12.69 10.39
N LEU A 683 -29.93 13.43 11.50
CA LEU A 683 -29.51 14.84 11.49
C LEU A 683 -28.06 15.01 10.99
N ARG A 684 -27.16 14.11 11.39
CA ARG A 684 -25.78 14.08 10.92
C ARG A 684 -25.71 13.77 9.42
N GLY A 685 -26.45 12.77 8.93
CA GLY A 685 -26.53 12.46 7.51
C GLY A 685 -27.09 13.62 6.67
N GLN A 686 -28.06 14.38 7.21
CA GLN A 686 -28.57 15.60 6.56
C GLN A 686 -27.51 16.71 6.51
N LEU A 687 -26.77 16.91 7.60
CA LEU A 687 -25.68 17.89 7.67
C LEU A 687 -24.56 17.55 6.69
N ASP A 688 -24.16 16.27 6.63
CA ASP A 688 -23.12 15.81 5.71
C ASP A 688 -23.56 15.96 4.26
N LYS A 689 -24.83 15.65 3.95
CA LYS A 689 -25.41 15.91 2.63
C LYS A 689 -25.39 17.40 2.27
N ALA A 690 -25.77 18.28 3.19
CA ALA A 690 -25.73 19.73 2.98
C ALA A 690 -24.31 20.25 2.74
N ARG A 691 -23.30 19.68 3.42
CA ARG A 691 -21.89 19.99 3.19
C ARG A 691 -21.41 19.56 1.80
N VAL A 692 -21.80 18.36 1.36
CA VAL A 692 -21.50 17.88 0.00
C VAL A 692 -22.17 18.76 -1.06
N GLU A 693 -23.41 19.21 -0.83
CA GLU A 693 -24.11 20.13 -1.74
C GLU A 693 -23.40 21.49 -1.82
N TYR A 694 -22.93 22.02 -0.69
CA TYR A 694 -22.14 23.25 -0.64
C TYR A 694 -20.79 23.11 -1.35
N GLU A 695 -20.09 21.99 -1.16
CA GLU A 695 -18.85 21.71 -1.91
C GLU A 695 -19.09 21.58 -3.41
N ALA A 696 -20.17 20.91 -3.82
CA ALA A 696 -20.53 20.78 -5.23
C ALA A 696 -20.88 22.14 -5.85
N PHE A 697 -21.59 23.00 -5.10
CA PHE A 697 -21.84 24.39 -5.48
C PHE A 697 -20.52 25.16 -5.64
N ARG A 698 -19.62 25.10 -4.65
CA ARG A 698 -18.30 25.75 -4.72
C ARG A 698 -17.48 25.27 -5.92
N ARG A 699 -17.45 23.97 -6.21
CA ARG A 699 -16.75 23.43 -7.40
C ARG A 699 -17.31 24.00 -8.71
N ARG A 700 -18.63 24.06 -8.85
CA ARG A 700 -19.28 24.67 -10.04
C ARG A 700 -18.98 26.16 -10.14
N MET A 701 -19.04 26.86 -9.01
CA MET A 701 -18.75 28.29 -8.94
C MET A 701 -17.28 28.59 -9.30
N TYR A 702 -16.33 27.78 -8.82
CA TYR A 702 -14.91 27.91 -9.18
C TYR A 702 -14.60 27.51 -10.63
N LEU A 703 -15.39 26.63 -11.24
CA LEU A 703 -15.30 26.32 -12.67
C LEU A 703 -15.86 27.44 -13.54
N ALA A 704 -16.93 28.10 -13.09
CA ALA A 704 -17.60 29.20 -13.78
C ALA A 704 -16.84 30.52 -13.67
N HIS A 705 -16.20 30.76 -12.53
CA HIS A 705 -15.38 31.95 -12.24
C HIS A 705 -13.97 31.52 -11.85
N PRO A 706 -13.09 31.16 -12.81
CA PRO A 706 -11.70 30.75 -12.54
C PRO A 706 -10.88 31.80 -11.77
N GLU A 707 -11.30 33.06 -11.76
CA GLU A 707 -10.75 34.15 -10.95
C GLU A 707 -11.10 34.03 -9.46
N LEU A 708 -12.24 33.44 -9.10
CA LEU A 708 -12.54 33.04 -7.71
C LEU A 708 -11.70 31.83 -7.29
N GLN A 709 -11.19 31.07 -8.27
CA GLN A 709 -10.30 29.95 -8.08
C GLN A 709 -8.88 30.38 -7.70
N THR A 710 -8.65 31.69 -7.46
CA THR A 710 -7.36 32.32 -7.15
C THR A 710 -6.37 31.28 -6.66
N ARG A 711 -5.51 30.82 -7.58
CA ARG A 711 -4.28 30.11 -7.23
C ARG A 711 -3.72 30.91 -6.08
N ARG A 712 -3.71 30.42 -4.84
CA ARG A 712 -3.20 31.18 -3.69
C ARG A 712 -1.82 31.67 -4.10
N PRO A 713 -1.65 32.95 -4.52
CA PRO A 713 -0.38 33.41 -4.99
C PRO A 713 0.57 33.31 -3.81
N ARG A 714 1.86 33.14 -4.08
CA ARG A 714 2.91 33.29 -3.06
C ARG A 714 2.80 34.69 -2.46
N PHE A 715 1.98 34.85 -1.43
CA PHE A 715 2.01 36.03 -0.60
C PHE A 715 3.03 35.77 0.48
N ASP A 716 4.15 36.47 0.44
CA ASP A 716 5.01 36.54 1.61
C ASP A 716 4.21 37.15 2.78
N PRO A 717 4.52 36.79 4.04
CA PRO A 717 3.86 37.39 5.19
C PRO A 717 3.96 38.90 5.12
N VAL A 718 2.91 39.61 5.57
CA VAL A 718 2.94 41.08 5.58
C VAL A 718 4.13 41.54 6.42
N THR A 719 4.94 42.42 5.87
CA THR A 719 6.07 43.02 6.60
C THR A 719 5.62 44.22 7.42
N PHE A 720 6.39 44.61 8.43
CA PHE A 720 6.10 45.84 9.18
C PHE A 720 6.12 47.10 8.29
N ASP A 721 7.00 47.14 7.27
CA ASP A 721 7.02 48.23 6.29
C ASP A 721 5.71 48.30 5.47
N GLN A 722 5.21 47.14 5.02
CA GLN A 722 3.94 47.06 4.31
C GLN A 722 2.75 47.44 5.21
N LEU A 723 2.72 46.98 6.46
CA LEU A 723 1.69 47.36 7.43
C LEU A 723 1.70 48.86 7.70
N ASN A 724 2.88 49.46 7.85
CA ASN A 724 2.98 50.89 8.03
C ASN A 724 2.44 51.64 6.81
N LYS A 725 2.93 51.32 5.61
CA LYS A 725 2.54 52.00 4.37
C LYS A 725 1.06 51.85 4.03
N SER A 726 0.49 50.67 4.29
CA SER A 726 -0.86 50.32 3.83
C SER A 726 -1.94 50.56 4.87
N LEU A 727 -1.57 50.67 6.16
CA LEU A 727 -2.53 50.69 7.26
C LEU A 727 -2.21 51.79 8.29
N PHE A 728 -1.07 51.70 8.99
CA PHE A 728 -0.80 52.59 10.14
C PHE A 728 -0.44 54.03 9.75
N ALA A 729 0.07 54.27 8.54
CA ALA A 729 0.31 55.62 8.03
C ALA A 729 -0.99 56.40 7.78
N SER A 730 -2.06 55.72 7.36
CA SER A 730 -3.40 56.32 7.18
C SER A 730 -4.25 56.29 8.44
N GLU A 731 -4.08 55.27 9.29
CA GLU A 731 -4.89 55.03 10.50
C GLU A 731 -4.00 54.87 11.75
N PRO A 732 -3.33 55.93 12.24
CA PRO A 732 -2.40 55.84 13.37
C PRO A 732 -3.06 55.45 14.70
N ASN A 733 -4.38 55.64 14.80
CA ASN A 733 -5.20 55.32 15.97
C ASN A 733 -5.81 53.90 15.92
N LEU A 734 -5.42 53.08 14.94
CA LEU A 734 -5.80 51.67 14.85
C LEU A 734 -4.96 50.80 15.80
N CYS A 735 -5.60 49.79 16.38
CA CYS A 735 -4.94 48.65 17.02
C CYS A 735 -5.38 47.35 16.35
N LEU A 736 -4.42 46.51 15.96
CA LEU A 736 -4.67 45.22 15.35
C LEU A 736 -4.33 44.11 16.34
N LEU A 737 -5.31 43.28 16.68
CA LEU A 737 -5.21 42.19 17.64
C LEU A 737 -5.24 40.85 16.90
N SER A 738 -4.14 40.11 16.90
CA SER A 738 -4.02 38.80 16.24
C SER A 738 -3.82 37.69 17.27
N TYR A 739 -4.82 36.81 17.41
CA TYR A 739 -4.82 35.71 18.39
C TYR A 739 -4.26 34.40 17.81
N LEU A 740 -3.39 33.68 18.48
CA LEU A 740 -2.96 32.32 18.13
C LEU A 740 -3.42 31.38 19.24
N VAL A 741 -4.36 30.47 18.95
CA VAL A 741 -5.01 29.64 19.96
C VAL A 741 -4.41 28.24 19.97
N ASP A 742 -3.64 27.94 21.01
CA ASP A 742 -3.07 26.61 21.24
C ASP A 742 -3.79 25.84 22.36
N ASP A 743 -3.53 24.53 22.45
CA ASP A 743 -4.12 23.68 23.49
C ASP A 743 -3.60 24.04 24.89
N ASN A 744 -2.38 24.59 24.99
CA ASN A 744 -1.74 24.93 26.26
C ASN A 744 -1.91 26.39 26.68
N GLU A 745 -1.85 27.32 25.72
CA GLU A 745 -1.98 28.76 25.95
C GLU A 745 -2.53 29.49 24.72
N THR A 746 -2.98 30.73 24.90
CA THR A 746 -3.36 31.60 23.79
C THR A 746 -2.39 32.77 23.72
N ILE A 747 -1.75 32.98 22.57
CA ILE A 747 -0.84 34.10 22.33
C ILE A 747 -1.61 35.21 21.62
N LEU A 748 -1.47 36.46 22.08
CA LEU A 748 -2.09 37.62 21.47
C LEU A 748 -1.02 38.62 21.05
N LEU A 749 -1.01 38.95 19.76
CA LEU A 749 -0.16 39.97 19.17
C LEU A 749 -0.99 41.25 19.01
N ALA A 750 -0.57 42.33 19.68
CA ALA A 750 -1.14 43.66 19.54
C ALA A 750 -0.20 44.54 18.72
N LEU A 751 -0.64 44.95 17.52
CA LEU A 751 0.10 45.80 16.61
C LEU A 751 -0.49 47.20 16.60
N THR A 752 0.36 48.21 16.75
CA THR A 752 -0.01 49.63 16.72
C THR A 752 1.01 50.45 15.93
N ALA A 753 0.61 51.66 15.50
CA ALA A 753 1.54 52.60 14.92
C ALA A 753 2.69 52.93 15.90
N GLY A 754 3.92 52.83 15.42
CA GLY A 754 5.13 53.19 16.17
C GLY A 754 5.28 54.69 16.32
N LYS A 755 6.09 55.12 17.31
CA LYS A 755 6.33 56.54 17.59
C LYS A 755 7.52 57.13 16.83
N ASP A 756 8.39 56.28 16.30
CA ASP A 756 9.67 56.66 15.68
C ASP A 756 9.75 56.17 14.23
N SER A 757 10.47 56.91 13.37
CA SER A 757 10.64 56.57 11.94
C SER A 757 11.32 55.22 11.71
N ASP A 758 12.17 54.79 12.66
CA ASP A 758 12.97 53.56 12.56
C ASP A 758 12.22 52.32 13.07
N SER A 759 11.13 52.49 13.82
CA SER A 759 10.25 51.41 14.27
C SER A 759 8.79 51.80 14.04
N PRO A 760 8.35 51.86 12.78
CA PRO A 760 7.05 52.42 12.42
C PRO A 760 5.86 51.56 12.84
N VAL A 761 6.08 50.32 13.26
CA VAL A 761 5.06 49.42 13.84
C VAL A 761 5.58 48.93 15.18
N LYS A 762 4.77 49.09 16.23
CA LYS A 762 5.02 48.52 17.55
C LYS A 762 4.26 47.20 17.68
N LEU A 763 4.97 46.11 17.99
CA LEU A 763 4.38 44.82 18.33
C LEU A 763 4.52 44.53 19.83
N ALA A 764 3.40 44.29 20.50
CA ALA A 764 3.34 43.77 21.86
C ALA A 764 2.78 42.35 21.86
N ILE A 765 3.43 41.43 22.58
CA ILE A 765 3.06 40.01 22.62
C ILE A 765 2.59 39.67 24.04
N TYR A 766 1.41 39.08 24.16
CA TYR A 766 0.77 38.70 25.41
C TYR A 766 0.50 37.20 25.44
N ARG A 767 0.85 36.55 26.56
CA ARG A 767 0.40 35.19 26.87
C ARG A 767 -0.86 35.28 27.70
N LEU A 768 -1.97 34.82 27.14
CA LEU A 768 -3.25 34.78 27.81
C LEU A 768 -3.39 33.44 28.54
N PRO A 769 -3.71 33.41 29.84
CA PRO A 769 -3.82 32.19 30.64
C PRO A 769 -5.16 31.48 30.37
N VAL A 770 -5.49 31.27 29.11
CA VAL A 770 -6.75 30.67 28.66
C VAL A 770 -6.45 29.68 27.54
N LYS A 771 -6.88 28.44 27.73
CA LYS A 771 -6.63 27.33 26.82
C LYS A 771 -7.72 27.23 25.76
N ARG A 772 -7.42 26.60 24.61
CA ARG A 772 -8.41 26.32 23.55
C ARG A 772 -9.72 25.75 24.10
N LYS A 773 -9.64 24.75 24.98
CA LYS A 773 -10.82 24.12 25.58
C LYS A 773 -11.67 25.10 26.40
N ASP A 774 -11.04 25.89 27.26
CA ASP A 774 -11.74 26.86 28.09
C ASP A 774 -12.36 27.98 27.24
N LEU A 775 -11.68 28.39 26.18
CA LEU A 775 -12.22 29.33 25.19
C LEU A 775 -13.43 28.74 24.48
N LEU A 776 -13.39 27.46 24.08
CA LEU A 776 -14.52 26.78 23.45
C LEU A 776 -15.75 26.80 24.35
N ASP A 777 -15.61 26.36 25.60
CA ASP A 777 -16.72 26.33 26.56
C ASP A 777 -17.32 27.75 26.75
N ARG A 778 -16.47 28.78 26.86
CA ARG A 778 -16.91 30.17 27.03
C ARG A 778 -17.58 30.75 25.79
N VAL A 779 -17.05 30.46 24.60
CA VAL A 779 -17.60 30.90 23.31
C VAL A 779 -18.96 30.24 23.06
N GLU A 780 -19.07 28.93 23.32
CA GLU A 780 -20.33 28.21 23.20
C GLU A 780 -21.39 28.71 24.19
N GLU A 781 -21.00 28.93 25.45
CA GLU A 781 -21.92 29.49 26.44
C GLU A 781 -22.43 30.87 26.02
N PHE A 782 -21.54 31.73 25.53
CA PHE A 782 -21.90 33.05 25.00
C PHE A 782 -22.87 32.93 23.81
N ARG A 783 -22.55 32.11 22.81
CA ARG A 783 -23.42 31.90 21.63
C ARG A 783 -24.78 31.34 22.01
N ARG A 784 -24.84 30.38 22.95
CA ARG A 784 -26.09 29.82 23.48
C ARG A 784 -26.95 30.91 24.11
N LYS A 785 -26.34 31.79 24.91
CA LYS A 785 -27.04 32.90 25.57
C LYS A 785 -27.48 33.99 24.58
N CYS A 786 -26.70 34.27 23.54
CA CYS A 786 -27.10 35.16 22.43
C CYS A 786 -28.28 34.59 21.64
N GLY A 787 -28.20 33.32 21.18
CA GLY A 787 -29.28 32.69 20.40
C GLY A 787 -30.58 32.46 21.19
N ALA A 788 -30.49 32.27 22.51
CA ALA A 788 -31.66 32.26 23.38
C ALA A 788 -32.32 33.65 23.49
N SER A 789 -31.54 34.74 23.41
CA SER A 789 -32.04 36.12 23.43
C SER A 789 -32.77 36.48 22.13
N ASP A 790 -32.26 36.05 20.96
CA ASP A 790 -32.90 36.26 19.65
C ASP A 790 -34.24 35.50 19.48
N ARG A 791 -34.36 34.29 20.06
CA ARG A 791 -35.64 33.54 20.08
C ARG A 791 -36.68 34.20 21.01
N LEU A 792 -36.25 34.95 22.03
CA LEU A 792 -37.12 35.64 22.98
C LEU A 792 -37.62 36.98 22.44
N THR A 793 -36.86 37.67 21.59
CA THR A 793 -37.29 38.90 20.90
C THR A 793 -38.26 38.62 19.74
N ALA A 794 -38.13 37.47 19.06
CA ALA A 794 -39.04 37.06 17.97
C ALA A 794 -40.46 36.66 18.46
N ARG A 795 -40.64 36.26 19.73
CA ARG A 795 -41.95 36.04 20.35
C ARG A 795 -42.50 37.35 20.93
N SER A 796 -42.90 38.27 20.05
CA SER A 796 -43.38 39.60 20.41
C SER A 796 -44.79 39.62 21.02
N GLN A 797 -44.93 39.33 22.32
CA GLN A 797 -46.06 39.78 23.17
C GLN A 797 -45.64 39.99 24.65
N ARG A 798 -44.41 40.46 24.91
CA ARG A 798 -43.93 40.76 26.27
C ARG A 798 -43.52 42.22 26.44
N SER A 799 -43.75 42.75 27.65
CA SER A 799 -43.56 44.15 28.05
C SER A 799 -42.07 44.54 28.05
N GLU A 800 -41.77 45.84 27.90
CA GLU A 800 -40.39 46.39 27.85
C GLU A 800 -39.44 45.90 28.96
N PRO A 801 -39.86 45.74 30.23
CA PRO A 801 -38.99 45.25 31.31
C PRO A 801 -38.53 43.81 31.09
N GLU A 802 -39.36 42.96 30.48
CA GLU A 802 -39.04 41.56 30.20
C GLU A 802 -38.10 41.40 29.00
N ARG A 803 -38.18 42.31 28.02
CA ARG A 803 -37.20 42.39 26.93
C ARG A 803 -35.82 42.80 27.43
N THR A 804 -35.75 43.78 28.34
CA THR A 804 -34.49 44.22 28.95
C THR A 804 -33.85 43.14 29.82
N ALA A 805 -34.65 42.35 30.55
CA ALA A 805 -34.16 41.20 31.31
C ALA A 805 -33.61 40.07 30.40
N SER A 806 -34.22 39.82 29.24
CA SER A 806 -33.73 38.81 28.26
C SER A 806 -32.43 39.21 27.56
N LEU A 807 -32.16 40.51 27.42
CA LEU A 807 -30.90 41.07 26.90
C LEU A 807 -29.76 41.03 27.93
N GLN A 808 -30.07 40.96 29.23
CA GLN A 808 -29.05 40.87 30.29
C GLN A 808 -28.43 39.47 30.46
N GLY A 809 -29.05 38.42 29.90
CA GLY A 809 -28.65 37.02 30.13
C GLY A 809 -27.27 36.64 29.57
N TYR A 810 -26.79 37.30 28.51
CA TYR A 810 -25.48 37.03 27.90
C TYR A 810 -24.33 37.87 28.49
N GLN A 811 -24.64 38.97 29.20
CA GLN A 811 -23.63 39.89 29.73
C GLN A 811 -22.56 39.21 30.61
N PRO A 812 -22.87 38.23 31.48
CA PRO A 812 -21.85 37.53 32.25
C PRO A 812 -20.88 36.74 31.35
N ALA A 813 -21.39 36.08 30.30
CA ALA A 813 -20.57 35.33 29.35
C ALA A 813 -19.72 36.28 28.48
N ALA A 814 -20.28 37.42 28.07
CA ALA A 814 -19.56 38.47 27.36
C ALA A 814 -18.41 39.07 28.21
N ARG A 815 -18.68 39.36 29.49
CA ARG A 815 -17.65 39.86 30.43
C ARG A 815 -16.56 38.83 30.66
N ALA A 816 -16.91 37.55 30.78
CA ALA A 816 -15.94 36.46 30.93
C ALA A 816 -15.02 36.32 29.70
N LEU A 817 -15.55 36.53 28.49
CA LEU A 817 -14.75 36.58 27.26
C LEU A 817 -13.89 37.85 27.19
N HIS A 818 -14.45 39.02 27.53
CA HIS A 818 -13.70 40.28 27.57
C HIS A 818 -12.52 40.23 28.55
N GLN A 819 -12.75 39.73 29.76
CA GLN A 819 -11.69 39.55 30.78
C GLN A 819 -10.60 38.60 30.31
N ALA A 820 -10.96 37.57 29.54
CA ALA A 820 -10.02 36.59 29.01
C ALA A 820 -9.20 37.12 27.82
N LEU A 821 -9.83 37.89 26.92
CA LEU A 821 -9.28 38.18 25.59
C LEU A 821 -8.82 39.64 25.40
N LEU A 822 -9.46 40.61 26.04
CA LEU A 822 -9.25 42.04 25.77
C LEU A 822 -8.70 42.81 26.98
N ALA A 823 -9.14 42.48 28.20
CA ALA A 823 -8.63 43.14 29.41
C ALA A 823 -7.09 43.06 29.55
N PRO A 824 -6.41 41.96 29.18
CA PRO A 824 -4.94 41.89 29.27
C PRO A 824 -4.21 42.90 28.36
N VAL A 825 -4.88 43.42 27.33
CA VAL A 825 -4.30 44.37 26.35
C VAL A 825 -4.91 45.76 26.41
N GLU A 826 -5.61 46.09 27.50
CA GLU A 826 -6.30 47.38 27.68
C GLU A 826 -5.35 48.59 27.51
N ASN A 827 -4.08 48.44 27.91
CA ASN A 827 -3.05 49.47 27.72
C ASN A 827 -2.75 49.78 26.24
N GLU A 828 -2.80 48.79 25.36
CA GLU A 828 -2.57 48.98 23.92
C GLU A 828 -3.83 49.47 23.20
N LEU A 829 -5.00 49.27 23.82
CA LEU A 829 -6.29 49.77 23.35
C LEU A 829 -6.56 51.21 23.82
N ALA A 830 -5.91 51.67 24.88
CA ALA A 830 -6.09 53.00 25.43
C ALA A 830 -5.80 54.10 24.40
N GLY A 831 -6.79 54.95 24.14
CA GLY A 831 -6.69 56.06 23.18
C GLY A 831 -6.80 55.65 21.70
N LYS A 832 -7.07 54.37 21.41
CA LYS A 832 -7.32 53.88 20.04
C LYS A 832 -8.79 54.05 19.66
N THR A 833 -9.04 54.46 18.42
CA THR A 833 -10.39 54.73 17.91
C THR A 833 -10.95 53.57 17.07
N HIS A 834 -10.07 52.71 16.56
CA HIS A 834 -10.43 51.54 15.75
C HIS A 834 -9.66 50.32 16.27
N VAL A 835 -10.34 49.17 16.35
CA VAL A 835 -9.74 47.89 16.72
C VAL A 835 -10.12 46.87 15.65
N VAL A 836 -9.11 46.20 15.08
CA VAL A 836 -9.30 45.09 14.15
C VAL A 836 -8.86 43.81 14.85
N ILE A 837 -9.76 42.84 14.94
CA ILE A 837 -9.48 41.54 15.56
C ILE A 837 -9.33 40.50 14.46
N ILE A 838 -8.19 39.83 14.43
CA ILE A 838 -7.91 38.66 13.60
C ILE A 838 -8.07 37.43 14.50
N PRO A 839 -9.27 36.80 14.51
CA PRO A 839 -9.51 35.61 15.30
C PRO A 839 -8.68 34.42 14.83
N ASP A 840 -8.66 33.38 15.66
CA ASP A 840 -8.12 32.08 15.30
C ASP A 840 -8.98 30.95 15.88
N GLN A 841 -9.05 29.85 15.13
CA GLN A 841 -9.80 28.64 15.45
C GLN A 841 -11.18 28.89 16.09
N VAL A 842 -11.30 28.61 17.39
CA VAL A 842 -12.55 28.72 18.18
C VAL A 842 -13.08 30.14 18.26
N LEU A 843 -12.21 31.14 18.16
CA LEU A 843 -12.60 32.55 18.21
C LEU A 843 -13.29 33.00 16.92
N ASN A 844 -13.13 32.29 15.79
CA ASN A 844 -13.89 32.58 14.57
C ASN A 844 -15.41 32.51 14.77
N ASN A 845 -15.84 31.83 15.84
CA ASN A 845 -17.25 31.69 16.20
C ASN A 845 -17.80 32.88 17.01
N LEU A 846 -16.97 33.87 17.34
CA LEU A 846 -17.40 35.09 18.01
C LEU A 846 -17.75 36.18 17.00
N PRO A 847 -18.90 36.87 17.18
CA PRO A 847 -19.23 38.06 16.40
C PRO A 847 -18.41 39.24 16.92
N PHE A 848 -17.16 39.37 16.47
CA PHE A 848 -16.33 40.54 16.78
C PHE A 848 -16.87 41.83 16.15
N HIS A 849 -17.69 41.71 15.11
CA HIS A 849 -18.57 42.78 14.64
C HIS A 849 -19.82 42.80 15.53
N ALA A 850 -19.82 43.69 16.52
CA ALA A 850 -21.03 44.15 17.19
C ALA A 850 -21.12 45.66 17.04
#